data_AF-A0A353FJS6-F1
#
_entry.id   AF-A0A353FJS6-F1
#
_cell.length_a   1.000
_cell.length_b   1.000
_cell.length_c   1.000
_cell.angle_alpha   90.00
_cell.angle_beta   90.00
_cell.angle_gamma   90.00
#
_symmetry.space_group_name_H-M   'P 1'
#
loop_
_entity.id
_entity.type
_entity.pdbx_description
1 polymer ?
#
loop_
_entity_poly.entity_id
_entity_poly.type
_entity_poly.pdbx_seq_one_letter_code
_entity_poly.pdbx_strand_id
1 'polypeptide(L)'
;MASIALLLLLATPAFQHPPPTQDADWAESGEFVFLNNELTHITVTMDEGDLDDFLANPYLDVYATCSVHIVNSKLDETHDNVGIRPRGNSQRGSDKAPWKLSFNTFVPGRQFHGIEKMNLNSESTDPSMSRESLAYEVMRSFGLPASRTTHVWLTINDGTKVKGVFNSVEQVDEEFIEAWFGNNDGELYKCRWKQYGAKLQWISPGDPYTYEVIPDYEEKFTGSYQLLADFIDFVTNSDNATFANEIGNWINVDSFLRAQATDCYLGQWDGIWVLPNNYYLYFDTETGLLEYIPWDLDHCMGMDYFFFPIIGNWGTNWATRSWDGWGIGAEAGQPGNNDGPPIIRRLLAIPEYQNQIFIYFQELADRFAHPGALLPSCEMYEDLLASWAYTGTFSGGSMENGYRPSDFAESWTQPSSYEWLTIPATWGIQPFLEARQDYVRSNFPQPQPLPPVVVNEIVPDNETGISDEAGDFDDWVELFNPSAQSVDISGFWLSDRYGSQRKWPFPSNTVIGPGEYLTIWCDGEPTEGPLHTNFKLSKTGEGVYLFAPIAGKSLLVSSLVFPEVSADKAFGRIPDASTISDILPTPTPEAPNSYGSFELIKEGYCPGDVTFHGMGGTPNGPIALVYSQNTGSFTVGSNNPCTGITLGLSMPTLGHVATADALGAMTLHYQAPANLAGIWIQGVDVSSCAISSLVQL
;
A
#
# COMPACT_ATOMS: atom_id res chain seq x y z
N MET A 1 35.99 -27.59 -9.48
CA MET A 1 36.24 -27.21 -8.07
C MET A 1 35.76 -25.77 -7.93
N ALA A 2 35.03 -25.50 -6.85
CA ALA A 2 34.12 -24.39 -6.64
C ALA A 2 34.62 -23.00 -7.08
N SER A 3 33.76 -22.28 -7.82
CA SER A 3 33.81 -20.82 -7.88
C SER A 3 32.62 -20.30 -7.09
N ILE A 4 32.94 -19.59 -6.01
CA ILE A 4 32.02 -18.80 -5.19
C ILE A 4 31.54 -17.64 -6.07
N ALA A 5 30.25 -17.63 -6.39
CA ALA A 5 29.57 -16.46 -6.91
C ALA A 5 29.16 -15.61 -5.72
N LEU A 6 29.79 -14.44 -5.59
CA LEU A 6 29.35 -13.40 -4.67
C LEU A 6 28.17 -12.70 -5.35
N LEU A 7 26.96 -13.05 -4.90
CA LEU A 7 25.73 -12.32 -5.21
C LEU A 7 25.92 -10.88 -4.68
N LEU A 8 26.11 -9.91 -5.57
CA LEU A 8 25.78 -8.53 -5.24
C LEU A 8 24.27 -8.42 -5.44
N LEU A 9 23.52 -8.47 -4.34
CA LEU A 9 22.18 -7.92 -4.29
C LEU A 9 22.31 -6.45 -4.69
N LEU A 10 21.91 -6.12 -5.93
CA LEU A 10 21.37 -4.81 -6.21
C LEU A 10 19.97 -4.85 -5.60
N ALA A 11 19.89 -4.50 -4.33
CA ALA A 11 18.64 -3.99 -3.79
C ALA A 11 18.32 -2.75 -4.63
N THR A 12 17.45 -2.90 -5.62
CA THR A 12 16.45 -1.86 -5.81
C THR A 12 15.83 -1.63 -4.43
N PRO A 13 15.49 -0.40 -4.03
CA PRO A 13 14.56 -0.30 -2.93
C PRO A 13 13.28 -0.96 -3.46
N ALA A 14 13.12 -2.24 -3.13
CA ALA A 14 11.82 -2.70 -2.70
C ALA A 14 11.39 -1.62 -1.73
N PHE A 15 10.38 -0.84 -2.10
CA PHE A 15 9.70 0.03 -1.18
C PHE A 15 9.07 -0.91 -0.14
N GLN A 16 9.89 -1.37 0.79
CA GLN A 16 9.49 -1.89 2.08
C GLN A 16 9.05 -0.65 2.85
N HIS A 17 7.91 -0.10 2.47
CA HIS A 17 7.09 0.55 3.46
C HIS A 17 6.51 -0.61 4.27
N PRO A 18 7.03 -0.91 5.49
CA PRO A 18 6.17 -1.63 6.41
C PRO A 18 4.88 -0.82 6.47
N PRO A 19 3.71 -1.47 6.41
CA PRO A 19 2.49 -0.76 6.71
C PRO A 19 2.64 -0.08 8.08
N PRO A 20 1.86 0.98 8.35
CA PRO A 20 1.81 1.61 9.65
C PRO A 20 1.12 0.63 10.61
N THR A 21 1.80 -0.44 10.98
CA THR A 21 1.37 -1.37 12.02
C THR A 21 2.03 -0.90 13.29
N GLN A 22 1.22 -0.63 14.30
CA GLN A 22 1.65 -0.17 15.62
C GLN A 22 2.39 -1.25 16.41
N ASP A 23 2.88 -2.29 15.76
CA ASP A 23 3.49 -3.41 16.46
C ASP A 23 4.60 -4.07 15.65
N ALA A 24 5.76 -4.23 16.30
CA ALA A 24 6.76 -5.22 15.89
C ALA A 24 6.11 -6.61 15.75
N ASP A 25 5.04 -6.87 16.51
CA ASP A 25 4.26 -8.10 16.45
C ASP A 25 3.49 -8.32 15.13
N TRP A 26 3.18 -7.31 14.29
CA TRP A 26 2.61 -7.55 12.95
C TRP A 26 3.68 -7.94 11.92
N ALA A 27 4.87 -7.35 12.07
CA ALA A 27 6.03 -7.73 11.29
C ALA A 27 6.50 -9.15 11.68
N GLU A 28 6.41 -9.54 12.95
CA GLU A 28 6.77 -10.88 13.46
C GLU A 28 5.64 -11.93 13.28
N SER A 29 4.37 -11.57 13.53
CA SER A 29 3.23 -12.48 13.32
C SER A 29 3.02 -12.69 11.83
N GLY A 30 3.06 -13.93 11.37
CA GLY A 30 2.90 -14.27 9.95
C GLY A 30 4.10 -13.89 9.08
N GLU A 31 5.22 -13.41 9.65
CA GLU A 31 6.44 -13.03 8.90
C GLU A 31 6.89 -14.15 7.95
N PHE A 32 6.89 -15.37 8.49
CA PHE A 32 7.30 -16.56 7.75
C PHE A 32 6.17 -17.20 6.94
N VAL A 33 4.94 -16.70 7.11
CA VAL A 33 3.74 -17.23 6.45
C VAL A 33 3.49 -16.49 5.15
N PHE A 34 3.66 -15.17 5.09
CA PHE A 34 3.31 -14.33 3.93
C PHE A 34 4.54 -13.83 3.16
N LEU A 35 5.31 -14.78 2.61
CA LEU A 35 6.51 -14.48 1.82
C LEU A 35 6.15 -14.30 0.33
N ASN A 36 6.40 -13.11 -0.24
CA ASN A 36 5.97 -12.78 -1.61
C ASN A 36 6.97 -13.18 -2.71
N ASN A 37 8.22 -13.44 -2.34
CA ASN A 37 9.31 -13.70 -3.28
C ASN A 37 9.63 -15.19 -3.48
N GLU A 38 8.82 -16.07 -2.91
CA GLU A 38 8.92 -17.52 -3.10
C GLU A 38 7.55 -18.18 -3.09
N LEU A 39 7.49 -19.42 -3.59
CA LEU A 39 6.26 -20.19 -3.65
C LEU A 39 6.19 -21.09 -2.41
N THR A 40 5.24 -20.83 -1.52
CA THR A 40 5.03 -21.67 -0.34
C THR A 40 4.34 -22.97 -0.73
N HIS A 41 4.88 -24.12 -0.34
CA HIS A 41 4.28 -25.42 -0.60
C HIS A 41 3.38 -25.84 0.56
N ILE A 42 2.10 -26.09 0.28
CA ILE A 42 1.15 -26.59 1.27
C ILE A 42 0.63 -27.95 0.83
N THR A 43 0.89 -28.98 1.62
CA THR A 43 0.32 -30.32 1.43
C THR A 43 -0.70 -30.60 2.52
N VAL A 44 -1.95 -30.85 2.11
CA VAL A 44 -3.03 -31.25 3.01
C VAL A 44 -3.24 -32.76 2.88
N THR A 45 -3.34 -33.46 4.00
CA THR A 45 -3.77 -34.86 4.06
C THR A 45 -5.09 -34.95 4.83
N MET A 46 -6.14 -35.47 4.19
CA MET A 46 -7.50 -35.57 4.75
C MET A 46 -8.20 -36.85 4.29
N ASP A 47 -9.36 -37.15 4.88
CA ASP A 47 -10.19 -38.27 4.43
C ASP A 47 -10.68 -38.06 2.98
N GLU A 48 -10.57 -39.10 2.17
CA GLU A 48 -10.93 -39.03 0.74
C GLU A 48 -12.44 -38.86 0.53
N GLY A 49 -13.26 -39.41 1.43
CA GLY A 49 -14.71 -39.24 1.41
C GLY A 49 -15.12 -37.81 1.74
N ASP A 50 -14.48 -37.19 2.74
CA ASP A 50 -14.70 -35.77 3.06
C ASP A 50 -14.32 -34.86 1.89
N LEU A 51 -13.21 -35.16 1.19
CA LEU A 51 -12.81 -34.42 0.00
C LEU A 51 -13.83 -34.57 -1.13
N ASP A 52 -14.29 -35.79 -1.38
CA ASP A 52 -15.35 -36.06 -2.37
C ASP A 52 -16.65 -35.34 -2.05
N ASP A 53 -17.06 -35.34 -0.78
CA ASP A 53 -18.25 -34.65 -0.32
C ASP A 53 -18.14 -33.14 -0.47
N PHE A 54 -16.97 -32.55 -0.18
CA PHE A 54 -16.72 -31.12 -0.41
C PHE A 54 -16.72 -30.74 -1.88
N LEU A 55 -16.12 -31.54 -2.76
CA LEU A 55 -16.12 -31.26 -4.20
C LEU A 55 -17.53 -31.43 -4.81
N ALA A 56 -18.31 -32.38 -4.30
CA ALA A 56 -19.70 -32.57 -4.73
C ALA A 56 -20.66 -31.53 -4.13
N ASN A 57 -20.39 -31.04 -2.92
CA ASN A 57 -21.23 -30.11 -2.18
C ASN A 57 -20.41 -28.90 -1.69
N PRO A 58 -19.89 -28.06 -2.60
CA PRO A 58 -18.93 -27.01 -2.28
C PRO A 58 -19.47 -25.99 -1.28
N TYR A 59 -20.78 -25.80 -1.18
CA TYR A 59 -21.43 -24.83 -0.29
C TYR A 59 -21.63 -25.33 1.16
N LEU A 60 -21.10 -26.50 1.53
CA LEU A 60 -21.11 -26.96 2.91
C LEU A 60 -20.18 -26.10 3.77
N ASP A 61 -20.74 -25.34 4.70
CA ASP A 61 -19.97 -24.56 5.69
C ASP A 61 -19.69 -25.35 6.97
N VAL A 62 -19.06 -26.52 6.80
CA VAL A 62 -18.62 -27.40 7.90
C VAL A 62 -17.15 -27.75 7.69
N TYR A 63 -16.37 -27.73 8.76
CA TYR A 63 -14.96 -28.13 8.71
C TYR A 63 -14.82 -29.65 8.83
N ALA A 64 -13.96 -30.22 7.99
CA ALA A 64 -13.40 -31.55 8.19
C ALA A 64 -12.00 -31.43 8.81
N THR A 65 -11.55 -32.48 9.49
CA THR A 65 -10.20 -32.51 10.09
C THR A 65 -9.17 -32.95 9.04
N CYS A 66 -8.01 -32.30 9.02
CA CYS A 66 -6.86 -32.67 8.19
C CYS A 66 -5.53 -32.50 8.93
N SER A 67 -4.47 -33.02 8.32
CA SER A 67 -3.07 -32.66 8.61
C SER A 67 -2.58 -31.72 7.51
N VAL A 68 -1.85 -30.67 7.86
CA VAL A 68 -1.26 -29.73 6.91
C VAL A 68 0.25 -29.69 7.11
N HIS A 69 1.00 -29.84 6.02
CA HIS A 69 2.45 -29.66 5.98
C HIS A 69 2.77 -28.43 5.13
N ILE A 70 3.49 -27.47 5.71
CA ILE A 70 3.80 -26.17 5.11
C ILE A 70 5.32 -26.02 5.01
N VAL A 71 5.80 -25.74 3.80
CA VAL A 71 7.23 -25.62 3.49
C VAL A 71 7.53 -24.36 2.67
N ASN A 72 8.50 -23.59 3.13
CA ASN A 72 9.14 -22.49 2.38
C ASN A 72 10.59 -22.32 2.88
N SER A 73 11.27 -21.21 2.56
CA SER A 73 12.65 -20.99 2.99
C SER A 73 12.81 -20.83 4.52
N LYS A 74 11.72 -20.55 5.24
CA LYS A 74 11.67 -20.28 6.69
C LYS A 74 10.98 -21.38 7.49
N LEU A 75 10.07 -22.13 6.88
CA LEU A 75 9.20 -23.09 7.51
C LEU A 75 9.35 -24.49 6.90
N ASP A 76 9.28 -25.51 7.75
CA ASP A 76 9.08 -26.93 7.39
C ASP A 76 8.33 -27.59 8.54
N GLU A 77 7.01 -27.41 8.57
CA GLU A 77 6.18 -27.73 9.73
C GLU A 77 4.93 -28.52 9.37
N THR A 78 4.59 -29.50 10.21
CA THR A 78 3.35 -30.27 10.11
C THR A 78 2.44 -29.98 11.29
N HIS A 79 1.18 -29.69 10.99
CA HIS A 79 0.13 -29.42 11.96
C HIS A 79 -1.04 -30.40 11.76
N ASP A 80 -1.25 -31.28 12.75
CA ASP A 80 -2.39 -32.20 12.79
C ASP A 80 -3.62 -31.54 13.41
N ASN A 81 -4.81 -32.06 13.09
CA ASN A 81 -6.10 -31.57 13.59
C ASN A 81 -6.40 -30.13 13.16
N VAL A 82 -6.02 -29.77 11.94
CA VAL A 82 -6.40 -28.50 11.30
C VAL A 82 -7.80 -28.68 10.68
N GLY A 83 -8.61 -27.63 10.71
CA GLY A 83 -9.87 -27.59 9.99
C GLY A 83 -9.66 -27.20 8.53
N ILE A 84 -10.27 -27.94 7.60
CA ILE A 84 -10.35 -27.59 6.19
C ILE A 84 -11.80 -27.56 5.71
N ARG A 85 -12.12 -26.62 4.82
CA ARG A 85 -13.37 -26.58 4.04
C ARG A 85 -13.20 -25.73 2.78
N PRO A 86 -14.06 -25.88 1.75
CA PRO A 86 -14.15 -24.89 0.68
C PRO A 86 -14.55 -23.51 1.23
N ARG A 87 -14.23 -22.42 0.53
CA ARG A 87 -14.61 -21.04 0.93
C ARG A 87 -15.16 -20.20 -0.23
N GLY A 88 -15.53 -18.95 0.04
CA GLY A 88 -16.02 -18.02 -0.97
C GLY A 88 -17.51 -18.18 -1.29
N ASN A 89 -17.97 -17.43 -2.30
CA ASN A 89 -19.37 -17.43 -2.76
C ASN A 89 -19.46 -17.97 -4.19
N SER A 90 -19.19 -17.14 -5.20
CA SER A 90 -19.26 -17.51 -6.63
C SER A 90 -18.24 -18.57 -7.03
N GLN A 91 -17.00 -18.43 -6.54
CA GLN A 91 -15.88 -19.31 -6.93
C GLN A 91 -15.89 -20.68 -6.25
N ARG A 92 -16.75 -20.87 -5.25
CA ARG A 92 -16.76 -22.11 -4.46
C ARG A 92 -17.12 -23.34 -5.29
N GLY A 93 -17.93 -23.15 -6.33
CA GLY A 93 -18.32 -24.20 -7.27
C GLY A 93 -17.49 -24.26 -8.56
N SER A 94 -16.38 -23.54 -8.64
CA SER A 94 -15.47 -23.65 -9.78
C SER A 94 -14.68 -24.97 -9.71
N ASP A 95 -14.11 -25.39 -10.84
CA ASP A 95 -13.30 -26.62 -10.89
C ASP A 95 -12.11 -26.57 -9.91
N LYS A 96 -11.57 -25.37 -9.71
CA LYS A 96 -10.54 -25.09 -8.71
C LYS A 96 -11.17 -24.33 -7.54
N ALA A 97 -11.86 -25.07 -6.68
CA ALA A 97 -12.47 -24.49 -5.50
C ALA A 97 -11.41 -23.86 -4.57
N PRO A 98 -11.64 -22.67 -4.01
CA PRO A 98 -10.80 -22.08 -2.98
C PRO A 98 -11.06 -22.76 -1.61
N TRP A 99 -10.04 -22.78 -0.75
CA TRP A 99 -10.05 -23.49 0.53
C TRP A 99 -9.77 -22.55 1.70
N LYS A 100 -10.32 -22.87 2.88
CA LYS A 100 -9.94 -22.24 4.15
C LYS A 100 -9.33 -23.28 5.07
N LEU A 101 -8.15 -22.97 5.60
CA LEU A 101 -7.53 -23.69 6.71
C LEU A 101 -7.82 -22.95 8.03
N SER A 102 -8.06 -23.69 9.10
CA SER A 102 -8.39 -23.16 10.42
C SER A 102 -7.66 -23.96 11.49
N PHE A 103 -6.64 -23.35 12.10
CA PHE A 103 -5.76 -24.03 13.05
C PHE A 103 -6.40 -24.22 14.43
N ASN A 104 -7.41 -23.40 14.76
CA ASN A 104 -8.06 -23.39 16.07
C ASN A 104 -9.40 -24.14 16.12
N THR A 105 -9.96 -24.59 14.99
CA THR A 105 -11.30 -25.23 14.95
C THR A 105 -11.38 -26.52 15.76
N PHE A 106 -10.36 -27.38 15.67
CA PHE A 106 -10.32 -28.65 16.41
C PHE A 106 -9.32 -28.63 17.57
N VAL A 107 -8.50 -27.58 17.67
CA VAL A 107 -7.58 -27.34 18.79
C VAL A 107 -7.77 -25.90 19.27
N PRO A 108 -8.72 -25.64 20.19
CA PRO A 108 -9.05 -24.29 20.62
C PRO A 108 -7.82 -23.50 21.09
N GLY A 109 -7.69 -22.26 20.65
CA GLY A 109 -6.59 -21.35 21.00
C GLY A 109 -5.26 -21.62 20.29
N ARG A 110 -5.19 -22.56 19.33
CA ARG A 110 -3.99 -22.75 18.51
C ARG A 110 -3.89 -21.67 17.44
N GLN A 111 -2.74 -20.98 17.43
CA GLN A 111 -2.28 -20.16 16.32
C GLN A 111 -1.14 -20.86 15.57
N PHE A 112 -0.95 -20.47 14.31
CA PHE A 112 0.17 -20.83 13.44
C PHE A 112 0.93 -19.54 13.12
N HIS A 113 2.09 -19.33 13.76
CA HIS A 113 2.89 -18.09 13.62
C HIS A 113 2.03 -16.81 13.75
N GLY A 114 1.19 -16.74 14.78
CA GLY A 114 0.34 -15.55 15.03
C GLY A 114 -0.93 -15.44 14.19
N ILE A 115 -1.25 -16.41 13.32
CA ILE A 115 -2.53 -16.46 12.62
C ILE A 115 -3.36 -17.68 13.00
N GLU A 116 -4.68 -17.56 12.99
CA GLU A 116 -5.58 -18.71 13.24
C GLU A 116 -6.10 -19.37 11.96
N LYS A 117 -6.14 -18.62 10.86
CA LYS A 117 -6.86 -18.99 9.64
C LYS A 117 -6.08 -18.56 8.40
N MET A 118 -6.07 -19.40 7.37
CA MET A 118 -5.51 -19.06 6.05
C MET A 118 -6.60 -19.20 4.98
N ASN A 119 -6.72 -18.20 4.11
CA ASN A 119 -7.61 -18.24 2.95
C ASN A 119 -6.80 -18.59 1.71
N LEU A 120 -7.00 -19.79 1.14
CA LEU A 120 -6.37 -20.19 -0.11
C LEU A 120 -7.34 -19.89 -1.26
N ASN A 121 -7.23 -18.69 -1.83
CA ASN A 121 -8.00 -18.22 -2.96
C ASN A 121 -7.52 -18.91 -4.24
N SER A 122 -8.47 -19.28 -5.10
CA SER A 122 -8.17 -19.99 -6.33
C SER A 122 -7.59 -19.07 -7.41
N GLU A 123 -7.86 -17.76 -7.35
CA GLU A 123 -7.60 -16.80 -8.43
C GLU A 123 -8.24 -17.20 -9.77
N SER A 124 -9.35 -17.95 -9.73
CA SER A 124 -9.90 -18.57 -10.94
C SER A 124 -10.45 -17.61 -11.98
N THR A 125 -10.62 -16.34 -11.62
CA THR A 125 -11.03 -15.26 -12.53
C THR A 125 -9.86 -14.46 -13.06
N ASP A 126 -8.69 -14.48 -12.39
CA ASP A 126 -7.52 -13.69 -12.75
C ASP A 126 -6.50 -14.55 -13.52
N PRO A 127 -6.24 -14.25 -14.81
CA PRO A 127 -5.27 -15.00 -15.61
C PRO A 127 -3.82 -14.88 -15.09
N SER A 128 -3.52 -13.82 -14.34
CA SER A 128 -2.18 -13.58 -13.77
C SER A 128 -1.97 -14.23 -12.40
N MET A 129 -3.07 -14.61 -11.73
CA MET A 129 -3.10 -15.06 -10.34
C MET A 129 -2.45 -14.08 -9.34
N SER A 130 -2.32 -12.80 -9.68
CA SER A 130 -1.46 -11.84 -8.99
C SER A 130 -2.08 -10.45 -8.80
N ARG A 131 -3.21 -10.15 -9.43
CA ARG A 131 -3.88 -8.84 -9.32
C ARG A 131 -4.25 -8.50 -7.88
N GLU A 132 -4.81 -9.48 -7.15
CA GLU A 132 -5.17 -9.30 -5.74
C GLU A 132 -3.93 -8.96 -4.88
N SER A 133 -2.83 -9.68 -5.08
CA SER A 133 -1.56 -9.43 -4.36
C SER A 133 -0.99 -8.03 -4.66
N LEU A 134 -0.98 -7.64 -5.93
CA LEU A 134 -0.51 -6.30 -6.34
C LEU A 134 -1.42 -5.19 -5.79
N ALA A 135 -2.75 -5.39 -5.76
CA ALA A 135 -3.68 -4.41 -5.21
C ALA A 135 -3.49 -4.21 -3.70
N TYR A 136 -3.36 -5.29 -2.92
CA TYR A 136 -3.07 -5.17 -1.50
C TYR A 136 -1.69 -4.55 -1.24
N GLU A 137 -0.69 -4.84 -2.07
CA GLU A 137 0.65 -4.23 -1.97
C GLU A 137 0.58 -2.71 -2.13
N VAL A 138 -0.14 -2.22 -3.15
CA VAL A 138 -0.38 -0.77 -3.32
C VAL A 138 -1.12 -0.19 -2.13
N MET A 139 -2.17 -0.85 -1.64
CA MET A 139 -2.95 -0.35 -0.51
C MET A 139 -2.12 -0.26 0.78
N ARG A 140 -1.36 -1.29 1.14
CA ARG A 140 -0.46 -1.27 2.30
C ARG A 140 0.62 -0.20 2.15
N SER A 141 1.24 -0.10 0.96
CA SER A 141 2.23 0.93 0.66
C SER A 141 1.64 2.34 0.78
N PHE A 142 0.34 2.48 0.52
CA PHE A 142 -0.40 3.73 0.67
C PHE A 142 -0.99 3.95 2.07
N GLY A 143 -0.60 3.14 3.05
CA GLY A 143 -0.97 3.28 4.46
C GLY A 143 -2.37 2.79 4.81
N LEU A 144 -2.97 1.91 3.99
CA LEU A 144 -4.30 1.36 4.24
C LEU A 144 -4.23 0.00 4.96
N PRO A 145 -5.18 -0.28 5.88
CA PRO A 145 -5.28 -1.57 6.57
C PRO A 145 -5.69 -2.66 5.58
N ALA A 146 -4.70 -3.30 4.95
CA ALA A 146 -4.87 -4.24 3.86
C ALA A 146 -4.17 -5.57 4.16
N SER A 147 -4.82 -6.68 3.82
CA SER A 147 -4.34 -8.04 4.06
C SER A 147 -3.01 -8.33 3.37
N ARG A 148 -2.13 -9.10 4.01
CA ARG A 148 -0.96 -9.72 3.37
C ARG A 148 -1.37 -10.88 2.47
N THR A 149 -0.52 -11.19 1.50
CA THR A 149 -0.72 -12.31 0.59
C THR A 149 0.55 -13.17 0.46
N THR A 150 0.45 -14.37 -0.10
CA THR A 150 1.58 -15.16 -0.62
C THR A 150 1.07 -16.16 -1.62
N HIS A 151 1.81 -16.44 -2.68
CA HIS A 151 1.45 -17.52 -3.59
C HIS A 151 1.81 -18.88 -3.00
N VAL A 152 0.88 -19.83 -3.16
CA VAL A 152 0.97 -21.18 -2.60
C VAL A 152 0.86 -22.22 -3.70
N TRP A 153 1.74 -23.22 -3.70
CA TRP A 153 1.50 -24.48 -4.37
C TRP A 153 0.74 -25.44 -3.43
N LEU A 154 -0.58 -25.53 -3.62
CA LEU A 154 -1.44 -26.40 -2.83
C LEU A 154 -1.48 -27.80 -3.44
N THR A 155 -1.40 -28.82 -2.61
CA THR A 155 -1.70 -30.22 -2.95
C THR A 155 -2.60 -30.81 -1.86
N ILE A 156 -3.77 -31.33 -2.21
CA ILE A 156 -4.61 -32.11 -1.29
C ILE A 156 -4.47 -33.60 -1.63
N ASN A 157 -4.18 -34.41 -0.62
CA ASN A 157 -3.88 -35.84 -0.71
C ASN A 157 -2.77 -36.11 -1.73
N ASP A 158 -3.01 -36.92 -2.75
CA ASP A 158 -2.03 -37.22 -3.80
C ASP A 158 -2.01 -36.18 -4.95
N GLY A 159 -2.83 -35.13 -4.84
CA GLY A 159 -2.94 -34.06 -5.83
C GLY A 159 -3.70 -34.45 -7.09
N THR A 160 -4.40 -35.58 -7.10
CA THR A 160 -5.21 -36.01 -8.25
C THR A 160 -6.48 -35.20 -8.45
N LYS A 161 -7.02 -34.62 -7.36
CA LYS A 161 -8.26 -33.82 -7.38
C LYS A 161 -8.05 -32.32 -7.16
N VAL A 162 -7.05 -31.94 -6.35
CA VAL A 162 -6.73 -30.55 -6.04
C VAL A 162 -5.22 -30.39 -5.99
N LYS A 163 -4.66 -29.73 -7.00
CA LYS A 163 -3.25 -29.38 -7.06
C LYS A 163 -3.02 -28.14 -7.93
N GLY A 164 -2.34 -27.12 -7.44
CA GLY A 164 -1.95 -25.98 -8.25
C GLY A 164 -1.57 -24.73 -7.46
N VAL A 165 -1.41 -23.61 -8.17
CA VAL A 165 -1.14 -22.30 -7.57
C VAL A 165 -2.42 -21.72 -6.97
N PHE A 166 -2.37 -21.23 -5.75
CA PHE A 166 -3.41 -20.49 -5.03
C PHE A 166 -2.80 -19.20 -4.47
N ASN A 167 -3.62 -18.20 -4.16
CA ASN A 167 -3.20 -17.04 -3.40
C ASN A 167 -3.64 -17.20 -1.93
N SER A 168 -2.70 -17.21 -0.99
CA SER A 168 -3.01 -17.23 0.43
C SER A 168 -3.20 -15.81 0.94
N VAL A 169 -4.43 -15.44 1.29
CA VAL A 169 -4.78 -14.10 1.78
C VAL A 169 -4.98 -14.13 3.29
N GLU A 170 -4.32 -13.22 3.99
CA GLU A 170 -4.49 -12.98 5.43
C GLU A 170 -5.96 -12.77 5.77
N GLN A 171 -6.40 -13.37 6.87
CA GLN A 171 -7.77 -13.20 7.34
C GLN A 171 -7.88 -11.86 8.07
N VAL A 172 -8.93 -11.10 7.78
CA VAL A 172 -9.35 -9.99 8.66
C VAL A 172 -10.14 -10.61 9.82
N ASP A 173 -9.49 -10.73 10.97
CA ASP A 173 -9.99 -11.21 12.26
C ASP A 173 -9.25 -10.51 13.42
N GLU A 174 -9.36 -11.04 14.64
CA GLU A 174 -8.89 -10.39 15.87
C GLU A 174 -7.41 -10.01 15.82
N GLU A 175 -6.55 -10.88 15.28
CA GLU A 175 -5.12 -10.63 15.15
C GLU A 175 -4.79 -9.55 14.12
N PHE A 176 -5.51 -9.52 12.99
CA PHE A 176 -5.35 -8.45 12.00
C PHE A 176 -5.75 -7.09 12.58
N ILE A 177 -6.86 -7.04 13.30
CA ILE A 177 -7.38 -5.80 13.89
C ILE A 177 -6.44 -5.28 14.97
N GLU A 178 -6.00 -6.14 15.89
CA GLU A 178 -5.02 -5.77 16.92
C GLU A 178 -3.75 -5.19 16.30
N ALA A 179 -3.20 -5.86 15.29
CA ALA A 179 -1.97 -5.44 14.65
C ALA A 179 -2.03 -4.08 13.95
N TRP A 180 -3.17 -3.75 13.35
CA TRP A 180 -3.34 -2.49 12.62
C TRP A 180 -3.78 -1.33 13.51
N PHE A 181 -4.55 -1.62 14.56
CA PHE A 181 -5.20 -0.59 15.35
C PHE A 181 -4.73 -0.55 16.81
N GLY A 182 -3.89 -1.48 17.26
CA GLY A 182 -3.40 -1.57 18.65
C GLY A 182 -4.45 -2.03 19.66
N ASN A 183 -5.62 -2.44 19.16
CA ASN A 183 -6.74 -2.98 19.94
C ASN A 183 -7.66 -3.80 19.02
N ASN A 184 -8.45 -4.72 19.60
CA ASN A 184 -9.46 -5.52 18.91
C ASN A 184 -10.79 -5.64 19.67
N ASP A 185 -11.07 -4.72 20.60
CA ASP A 185 -12.25 -4.72 21.46
C ASP A 185 -13.47 -4.00 20.85
N GLY A 186 -13.35 -3.53 19.61
CA GLY A 186 -14.42 -2.89 18.83
C GLY A 186 -15.40 -3.85 18.14
N GLU A 187 -16.28 -3.28 17.31
CA GLU A 187 -17.24 -4.05 16.50
C GLU A 187 -16.71 -4.23 15.06
N LEU A 188 -16.54 -5.48 14.61
CA LEU A 188 -16.09 -5.81 13.26
C LEU A 188 -17.24 -6.42 12.44
N TYR A 189 -17.50 -5.85 11.25
CA TYR A 189 -18.49 -6.34 10.30
C TYR A 189 -17.85 -6.65 8.96
N LYS A 190 -18.12 -7.84 8.40
CA LYS A 190 -17.85 -8.16 7.00
C LYS A 190 -19.03 -7.70 6.14
N CYS A 191 -18.76 -6.82 5.19
CA CYS A 191 -19.76 -6.30 4.26
C CYS A 191 -19.88 -7.20 3.03
N ARG A 192 -21.12 -7.49 2.63
CA ARG A 192 -21.44 -8.49 1.60
C ARG A 192 -22.49 -7.96 0.63
N TRP A 193 -22.37 -8.39 -0.63
CA TRP A 193 -23.48 -8.31 -1.58
C TRP A 193 -24.46 -9.47 -1.35
N LYS A 194 -25.53 -9.26 -0.58
CA LYS A 194 -26.61 -10.24 -0.42
C LYS A 194 -27.99 -9.69 -0.80
N GLN A 195 -28.68 -8.98 0.09
CA GLN A 195 -30.06 -8.56 -0.13
C GLN A 195 -30.16 -7.20 -0.82
N TYR A 196 -29.54 -6.17 -0.23
CA TYR A 196 -29.49 -4.80 -0.75
C TYR A 196 -28.07 -4.40 -1.15
N GLY A 197 -27.07 -5.19 -0.74
CA GLY A 197 -25.67 -4.81 -0.77
C GLY A 197 -25.34 -3.87 0.38
N ALA A 198 -24.12 -3.98 0.90
CA ALA A 198 -23.64 -3.14 1.99
C ALA A 198 -23.33 -1.72 1.47
N LYS A 199 -24.38 -0.93 1.20
CA LYS A 199 -24.28 0.42 0.61
C LYS A 199 -24.02 1.53 1.62
N LEU A 200 -24.05 1.22 2.92
CA LEU A 200 -24.16 2.22 3.99
C LEU A 200 -25.34 3.17 3.76
N GLN A 201 -26.49 2.60 3.42
CA GLN A 201 -27.73 3.32 3.13
C GLN A 201 -28.82 2.95 4.13
N TRP A 202 -29.60 3.94 4.54
CA TRP A 202 -30.77 3.74 5.39
C TRP A 202 -31.78 2.75 4.77
N ILE A 203 -32.16 1.74 5.56
CA ILE A 203 -33.20 0.78 5.22
C ILE A 203 -34.25 0.87 6.32
N SER A 204 -35.49 1.23 6.00
CA SER A 204 -36.56 1.36 7.00
C SER A 204 -36.85 0.05 7.73
N PRO A 205 -37.01 0.04 9.08
CA PRO A 205 -37.09 1.20 9.99
C PRO A 205 -35.75 1.80 10.41
N GLY A 206 -34.61 1.20 10.04
CA GLY A 206 -33.25 1.72 10.23
C GLY A 206 -32.70 1.55 11.64
N ASP A 207 -33.30 0.64 12.40
CA ASP A 207 -32.86 0.26 13.74
C ASP A 207 -31.79 -0.85 13.70
N PRO A 208 -31.12 -1.17 14.82
CA PRO A 208 -30.07 -2.19 14.85
C PRO A 208 -30.55 -3.55 14.36
N TYR A 209 -31.78 -3.94 14.73
CA TYR A 209 -32.40 -5.18 14.29
C TYR A 209 -32.53 -5.26 12.77
N THR A 210 -32.76 -4.13 12.10
CA THR A 210 -32.82 -4.06 10.62
C THR A 210 -31.50 -4.54 10.01
N TYR A 211 -30.37 -4.09 10.53
CA TYR A 211 -29.06 -4.43 9.99
C TYR A 211 -28.55 -5.79 10.47
N GLU A 212 -28.99 -6.25 11.65
CA GLU A 212 -28.71 -7.60 12.17
C GLU A 212 -29.33 -8.69 11.28
N VAL A 213 -30.59 -8.52 10.88
CA VAL A 213 -31.31 -9.58 10.11
C VAL A 213 -31.03 -9.54 8.62
N ILE A 214 -30.53 -8.42 8.10
CA ILE A 214 -30.14 -8.30 6.69
C ILE A 214 -28.72 -8.87 6.53
N PRO A 215 -28.52 -9.88 5.67
CA PRO A 215 -27.24 -10.57 5.56
C PRO A 215 -26.13 -9.74 4.87
N ASP A 216 -26.34 -8.45 4.62
CA ASP A 216 -25.35 -7.57 4.00
C ASP A 216 -24.21 -7.18 4.95
N TYR A 217 -24.44 -7.22 6.27
CA TYR A 217 -23.42 -6.94 7.30
C TYR A 217 -23.30 -8.15 8.22
N GLU A 218 -22.23 -8.93 8.06
CA GLU A 218 -21.96 -10.10 8.87
C GLU A 218 -21.03 -9.73 10.03
N GLU A 219 -21.60 -9.68 11.23
CA GLU A 219 -20.84 -9.53 12.47
C GLU A 219 -19.74 -10.61 12.61
N LYS A 220 -18.54 -10.16 12.98
CA LYS A 220 -17.37 -11.00 13.22
C LYS A 220 -16.97 -11.05 14.68
N PHE A 221 -17.02 -9.91 15.36
CA PHE A 221 -16.84 -9.81 16.81
C PHE A 221 -18.20 -9.56 17.47
N THR A 222 -18.37 -9.92 18.74
CA THR A 222 -19.67 -9.70 19.41
C THR A 222 -19.96 -8.20 19.54
N GLY A 223 -20.97 -7.71 18.84
CA GLY A 223 -21.44 -6.34 18.80
C GLY A 223 -22.97 -6.26 18.90
N SER A 224 -23.52 -5.06 18.69
CA SER A 224 -24.97 -4.80 18.89
C SER A 224 -25.68 -4.23 17.66
N TYR A 225 -24.99 -4.09 16.52
CA TYR A 225 -25.46 -3.38 15.31
C TYR A 225 -25.89 -1.92 15.54
N GLN A 226 -25.78 -1.40 16.77
CA GLN A 226 -26.24 -0.07 17.14
C GLN A 226 -25.38 1.03 16.53
N LEU A 227 -24.05 0.92 16.64
CA LEU A 227 -23.12 1.86 16.03
C LEU A 227 -23.29 1.90 14.51
N LEU A 228 -23.49 0.74 13.88
CA LEU A 228 -23.76 0.65 12.45
C LEU A 228 -25.06 1.34 12.06
N ALA A 229 -26.14 1.11 12.80
CA ALA A 229 -27.44 1.75 12.55
C ALA A 229 -27.35 3.28 12.70
N ASP A 230 -26.74 3.77 13.79
CA ASP A 230 -26.57 5.19 14.07
C ASP A 230 -25.70 5.88 13.01
N PHE A 231 -24.63 5.21 12.58
CA PHE A 231 -23.77 5.71 11.52
C PHE A 231 -24.51 5.79 10.18
N ILE A 232 -25.27 4.77 9.80
CA ILE A 232 -26.05 4.78 8.55
C ILE A 232 -27.17 5.82 8.59
N ASP A 233 -27.82 6.02 9.74
CA ASP A 233 -28.78 7.11 9.96
C ASP A 233 -28.11 8.46 9.72
N PHE A 234 -26.97 8.70 10.38
CA PHE A 234 -26.20 9.93 10.21
C PHE A 234 -25.81 10.15 8.74
N VAL A 235 -25.24 9.14 8.08
CA VAL A 235 -24.80 9.22 6.68
C VAL A 235 -25.96 9.47 5.72
N THR A 236 -27.16 8.95 6.00
CA THR A 236 -28.29 9.05 5.06
C THR A 236 -29.21 10.22 5.35
N ASN A 237 -29.50 10.50 6.62
CA ASN A 237 -30.60 11.35 7.05
C ASN A 237 -30.18 12.69 7.67
N SER A 238 -28.92 12.88 8.06
CA SER A 238 -28.43 14.21 8.47
C SER A 238 -28.50 15.20 7.31
N ASP A 239 -28.69 16.49 7.59
CA ASP A 239 -28.56 17.52 6.55
C ASP A 239 -27.10 17.68 6.09
N ASN A 240 -26.89 18.33 4.94
CA ASN A 240 -25.55 18.45 4.34
C ASN A 240 -24.55 19.27 5.19
N ALA A 241 -25.03 20.26 5.94
CA ALA A 241 -24.15 21.08 6.78
C ALA A 241 -23.69 20.27 8.00
N THR A 242 -24.61 19.55 8.64
CA THR A 242 -24.33 18.63 9.75
C THR A 242 -23.38 17.52 9.30
N PHE A 243 -23.67 16.83 8.19
CA PHE A 243 -22.79 15.80 7.65
C PHE A 243 -21.38 16.32 7.39
N ALA A 244 -21.26 17.45 6.67
CA ALA A 244 -19.96 18.00 6.36
C ALA A 244 -19.15 18.30 7.61
N ASN A 245 -19.78 18.84 8.66
CA ASN A 245 -19.12 19.22 9.89
C ASN A 245 -18.77 18.05 10.81
N GLU A 246 -19.57 16.99 10.81
CA GLU A 246 -19.48 15.95 11.83
C GLU A 246 -18.94 14.62 11.31
N ILE A 247 -18.87 14.37 9.99
CA ILE A 247 -18.43 13.08 9.43
C ILE A 247 -17.04 12.63 9.92
N GLY A 248 -16.12 13.58 10.14
CA GLY A 248 -14.80 13.28 10.71
C GLY A 248 -14.81 12.81 12.16
N ASN A 249 -15.95 12.90 12.87
CA ASN A 249 -16.14 12.32 14.20
C ASN A 249 -16.71 10.89 14.14
N TRP A 250 -17.09 10.43 12.95
CA TRP A 250 -17.68 9.10 12.73
C TRP A 250 -16.73 8.14 12.04
N ILE A 251 -15.91 8.63 11.11
CA ILE A 251 -15.00 7.79 10.31
C ILE A 251 -13.62 8.41 10.23
N ASN A 252 -12.63 7.56 9.97
CA ASN A 252 -11.35 7.99 9.46
C ASN A 252 -11.47 8.38 7.97
N VAL A 253 -11.78 9.66 7.71
CA VAL A 253 -12.05 10.17 6.36
C VAL A 253 -10.83 10.03 5.44
N ASP A 254 -9.61 10.22 5.97
CA ASP A 254 -8.36 10.08 5.22
C ASP A 254 -8.21 8.65 4.68
N SER A 255 -8.35 7.65 5.56
CA SER A 255 -8.24 6.23 5.24
C SER A 255 -9.28 5.82 4.21
N PHE A 256 -10.53 6.24 4.45
CA PHE A 256 -11.62 5.97 3.55
C PHE A 256 -11.36 6.55 2.15
N LEU A 257 -10.96 7.82 2.06
CA LEU A 257 -10.69 8.48 0.77
C LEU A 257 -9.47 7.91 0.05
N ARG A 258 -8.41 7.51 0.77
CA ARG A 258 -7.27 6.78 0.19
C ARG A 258 -7.72 5.46 -0.42
N ALA A 259 -8.52 4.66 0.31
CA ALA A 259 -9.04 3.40 -0.20
C ALA A 259 -9.89 3.61 -1.46
N GLN A 260 -10.79 4.59 -1.44
CA GLN A 260 -11.61 4.93 -2.60
C GLN A 260 -10.76 5.42 -3.79
N ALA A 261 -9.73 6.24 -3.54
CA ALA A 261 -8.79 6.68 -4.57
C ALA A 261 -8.02 5.50 -5.17
N THR A 262 -7.55 4.57 -4.34
CA THR A 262 -6.85 3.36 -4.79
C THR A 262 -7.76 2.46 -5.61
N ASP A 263 -9.00 2.22 -5.18
CA ASP A 263 -9.97 1.43 -5.93
C ASP A 263 -10.20 2.04 -7.31
N CYS A 264 -10.48 3.35 -7.36
CA CYS A 264 -10.68 4.08 -8.60
C CYS A 264 -9.43 4.09 -9.48
N TYR A 265 -8.25 4.31 -8.91
CA TYR A 265 -7.00 4.32 -9.67
C TYR A 265 -6.72 2.95 -10.27
N LEU A 266 -6.76 1.88 -9.47
CA LEU A 266 -6.41 0.52 -9.89
C LEU A 266 -7.46 -0.14 -10.79
N GLY A 267 -8.60 0.49 -11.05
CA GLY A 267 -9.62 -0.16 -11.85
C GLY A 267 -10.52 -1.11 -11.05
N GLN A 268 -10.47 -1.07 -9.71
CA GLN A 268 -11.19 -2.00 -8.84
C GLN A 268 -12.66 -1.60 -8.66
N TRP A 269 -13.54 -2.35 -9.30
CA TRP A 269 -14.97 -2.07 -9.35
C TRP A 269 -15.82 -2.98 -8.46
N ASP A 270 -15.24 -3.98 -7.79
CA ASP A 270 -16.02 -4.87 -6.91
C ASP A 270 -16.09 -4.38 -5.44
N GLY A 271 -15.56 -3.19 -5.18
CA GLY A 271 -15.62 -2.51 -3.88
C GLY A 271 -16.80 -1.56 -3.71
N ILE A 272 -16.91 -0.92 -2.54
CA ILE A 272 -18.09 -0.15 -2.13
C ILE A 272 -18.59 0.86 -3.17
N TRP A 273 -17.69 1.57 -3.85
CA TRP A 273 -18.03 2.68 -4.75
C TRP A 273 -18.84 2.24 -5.98
N VAL A 274 -18.53 1.07 -6.52
CA VAL A 274 -19.23 0.54 -7.68
C VAL A 274 -20.17 -0.56 -7.18
N LEU A 275 -19.66 -1.72 -6.80
CA LEU A 275 -20.48 -2.82 -6.30
C LEU A 275 -20.43 -2.90 -4.77
N PRO A 276 -21.43 -2.41 -4.01
CA PRO A 276 -21.41 -2.26 -2.54
C PRO A 276 -21.15 -3.56 -1.74
N ASN A 277 -19.88 -3.98 -1.74
CA ASN A 277 -19.38 -5.29 -1.36
C ASN A 277 -17.88 -5.20 -1.06
N ASN A 278 -17.30 -6.29 -0.53
CA ASN A 278 -15.85 -6.51 -0.50
C ASN A 278 -15.07 -5.51 0.37
N TYR A 279 -15.58 -5.30 1.59
CA TYR A 279 -14.88 -4.57 2.63
C TYR A 279 -15.30 -5.06 4.02
N TYR A 280 -14.56 -4.65 5.04
CA TYR A 280 -14.97 -4.72 6.44
C TYR A 280 -15.09 -3.31 7.01
N LEU A 281 -15.88 -3.22 8.08
CA LEU A 281 -16.00 -2.03 8.92
C LEU A 281 -15.57 -2.41 10.32
N TYR A 282 -14.62 -1.65 10.88
CA TYR A 282 -14.20 -1.79 12.26
C TYR A 282 -14.53 -0.50 13.03
N PHE A 283 -15.33 -0.59 14.09
CA PHE A 283 -15.54 0.52 15.00
C PHE A 283 -14.48 0.47 16.10
N ASP A 284 -13.42 1.24 15.91
CA ASP A 284 -12.28 1.30 16.83
C ASP A 284 -12.66 2.05 18.12
N THR A 285 -12.48 1.40 19.27
CA THR A 285 -12.85 1.96 20.57
C THR A 285 -11.85 3.01 21.04
N GLU A 286 -10.61 2.96 20.56
CA GLU A 286 -9.53 3.81 21.03
C GLU A 286 -9.56 5.17 20.34
N THR A 287 -9.81 5.19 19.02
CA THR A 287 -10.04 6.44 18.28
C THR A 287 -11.50 6.89 18.33
N GLY A 288 -12.44 5.97 18.55
CA GLY A 288 -13.88 6.23 18.44
C GLY A 288 -14.37 6.40 17.00
N LEU A 289 -13.56 6.03 16.01
CA LEU A 289 -13.86 6.17 14.59
C LEU A 289 -14.16 4.81 13.95
N LEU A 290 -14.97 4.83 12.90
CA LEU A 290 -15.11 3.71 11.98
C LEU A 290 -13.96 3.70 10.96
N GLU A 291 -13.34 2.53 10.82
CA GLU A 291 -12.26 2.21 9.90
C GLU A 291 -12.78 1.34 8.75
N TYR A 292 -12.30 1.64 7.54
CA TYR A 292 -12.63 0.91 6.32
C TYR A 292 -11.48 0.00 5.93
N ILE A 293 -11.76 -1.29 5.77
CA ILE A 293 -10.75 -2.31 5.47
C ILE A 293 -11.13 -2.98 4.14
N PRO A 294 -10.37 -2.77 3.04
CA PRO A 294 -10.63 -3.38 1.74
C PRO A 294 -10.47 -4.91 1.77
N TRP A 295 -11.23 -5.62 0.93
CA TRP A 295 -11.21 -7.08 0.84
C TRP A 295 -11.47 -7.53 -0.61
N ASP A 296 -11.07 -8.76 -0.99
CA ASP A 296 -11.41 -9.39 -2.28
C ASP A 296 -11.05 -8.51 -3.50
N LEU A 297 -9.75 -8.33 -3.73
CA LEU A 297 -9.19 -7.30 -4.63
C LEU A 297 -8.77 -7.80 -6.02
N ASP A 298 -9.25 -8.98 -6.44
CA ASP A 298 -8.87 -9.62 -7.70
C ASP A 298 -9.43 -8.90 -8.95
N HIS A 299 -10.54 -8.17 -8.82
CA HIS A 299 -11.23 -7.48 -9.91
C HIS A 299 -10.69 -6.07 -10.25
N CYS A 300 -9.38 -5.97 -10.40
CA CYS A 300 -8.69 -4.72 -10.72
C CYS A 300 -7.81 -4.84 -11.98
N MET A 301 -7.08 -3.77 -12.31
CA MET A 301 -6.02 -3.73 -13.34
C MET A 301 -6.42 -4.35 -14.67
N GLY A 302 -7.54 -3.86 -15.22
CA GLY A 302 -8.02 -4.25 -16.55
C GLY A 302 -9.04 -5.38 -16.58
N MET A 303 -9.36 -5.99 -15.43
CA MET A 303 -10.48 -6.92 -15.31
C MET A 303 -11.80 -6.16 -15.53
N ASP A 304 -12.63 -6.60 -16.46
CA ASP A 304 -13.98 -6.05 -16.68
C ASP A 304 -15.05 -7.11 -16.39
N TYR A 305 -16.24 -6.67 -16.00
CA TYR A 305 -17.33 -7.56 -15.60
C TYR A 305 -18.16 -8.03 -16.80
N PHE A 306 -18.52 -9.33 -16.85
CA PHE A 306 -19.46 -9.87 -17.84
C PHE A 306 -20.70 -10.57 -17.24
N PHE A 307 -21.86 -10.17 -17.79
CA PHE A 307 -23.15 -10.87 -17.97
C PHE A 307 -23.98 -11.37 -16.78
N PHE A 308 -24.87 -10.49 -16.31
CA PHE A 308 -26.23 -10.89 -15.89
C PHE A 308 -27.22 -10.59 -17.04
N PRO A 309 -28.20 -11.47 -17.34
CA PRO A 309 -29.20 -11.27 -18.40
C PRO A 309 -30.08 -10.00 -18.24
N ILE A 310 -29.95 -9.28 -17.12
CA ILE A 310 -30.79 -8.13 -16.73
C ILE A 310 -30.04 -6.79 -16.93
N ILE A 311 -28.70 -6.78 -16.98
CA ILE A 311 -27.89 -5.55 -16.90
C ILE A 311 -26.92 -5.33 -18.09
N GLY A 312 -26.72 -6.31 -18.97
CA GLY A 312 -25.93 -6.14 -20.21
C GLY A 312 -24.41 -6.05 -20.00
N ASN A 313 -23.65 -6.15 -21.09
CA ASN A 313 -22.19 -5.94 -21.10
C ASN A 313 -21.89 -4.44 -20.92
N TRP A 314 -21.02 -4.09 -19.97
CA TRP A 314 -20.66 -2.69 -19.73
C TRP A 314 -19.61 -2.21 -20.73
N GLY A 315 -18.71 -3.10 -21.20
CA GLY A 315 -17.61 -2.75 -22.09
C GLY A 315 -16.81 -1.57 -21.54
N THR A 316 -16.61 -1.54 -20.22
CA THR A 316 -16.02 -0.39 -19.55
C THR A 316 -14.52 -0.46 -19.70
N ASN A 317 -13.95 0.56 -20.34
CA ASN A 317 -12.51 0.73 -20.34
C ASN A 317 -12.06 1.38 -19.03
N TRP A 318 -11.73 0.56 -18.04
CA TRP A 318 -11.31 1.00 -16.71
C TRP A 318 -10.02 1.84 -16.73
N ALA A 319 -9.11 1.60 -17.69
CA ALA A 319 -7.88 2.37 -17.83
C ALA A 319 -8.15 3.86 -18.11
N THR A 320 -9.21 4.15 -18.87
CA THR A 320 -9.57 5.51 -19.29
C THR A 320 -10.89 5.99 -18.70
N ARG A 321 -11.35 5.41 -17.58
CA ARG A 321 -12.58 5.84 -16.90
C ARG A 321 -12.29 7.02 -15.98
N SER A 322 -13.08 8.09 -16.10
CA SER A 322 -12.97 9.26 -15.23
C SER A 322 -13.53 9.00 -13.82
N TRP A 323 -12.99 9.68 -12.82
CA TRP A 323 -13.39 9.56 -11.40
C TRP A 323 -14.86 9.94 -11.17
N ASP A 324 -15.37 10.95 -11.87
CA ASP A 324 -16.74 11.45 -11.75
C ASP A 324 -17.77 10.51 -12.40
N GLY A 325 -17.29 9.59 -13.24
CA GLY A 325 -18.07 8.48 -13.79
C GLY A 325 -17.83 7.17 -13.06
N TRP A 326 -17.12 7.13 -11.93
CA TRP A 326 -16.70 5.87 -11.32
C TRP A 326 -17.88 4.98 -10.87
N GLY A 327 -18.86 5.55 -10.15
CA GLY A 327 -19.99 4.80 -9.58
C GLY A 327 -21.00 4.23 -10.59
N ILE A 328 -21.83 3.29 -10.14
CA ILE A 328 -22.87 2.65 -10.95
C ILE A 328 -23.93 3.65 -11.42
N GLY A 329 -24.24 3.61 -12.72
CA GLY A 329 -25.26 4.46 -13.33
C GLY A 329 -24.87 5.94 -13.42
N ALA A 330 -23.60 6.29 -13.15
CA ALA A 330 -23.07 7.62 -13.41
C ALA A 330 -22.85 7.81 -14.92
N GLU A 331 -23.65 8.68 -15.56
CA GLU A 331 -23.21 9.33 -16.80
C GLU A 331 -22.06 10.29 -16.45
N ALA A 332 -21.13 10.53 -17.39
CA ALA A 332 -20.02 11.46 -17.20
C ALA A 332 -20.53 12.82 -16.69
N GLY A 333 -19.93 13.36 -15.61
CA GLY A 333 -20.34 14.63 -14.99
C GLY A 333 -21.32 14.53 -13.81
N GLN A 334 -21.59 13.34 -13.27
CA GLN A 334 -22.40 13.15 -12.05
C GLN A 334 -21.75 12.10 -11.12
N PRO A 335 -20.87 12.51 -10.17
CA PRO A 335 -20.34 11.60 -9.17
C PRO A 335 -21.48 11.00 -8.33
N GLY A 336 -21.79 9.73 -8.57
CA GLY A 336 -22.88 9.02 -7.89
C GLY A 336 -24.28 9.48 -8.32
N ASN A 337 -24.93 8.69 -9.17
CA ASN A 337 -26.39 8.75 -9.30
C ASN A 337 -27.05 8.51 -7.92
N ASN A 338 -28.34 8.83 -7.77
CA ASN A 338 -29.16 8.60 -6.57
C ASN A 338 -29.15 7.15 -6.04
N ASP A 339 -28.58 6.18 -6.77
CA ASP A 339 -28.50 4.76 -6.41
C ASP A 339 -27.13 4.29 -5.86
N GLY A 340 -26.10 5.15 -5.86
CA GLY A 340 -24.75 4.88 -5.33
C GLY A 340 -24.64 5.03 -3.80
N PRO A 341 -23.54 4.59 -3.16
CA PRO A 341 -23.35 4.69 -1.71
C PRO A 341 -23.47 6.15 -1.24
N PRO A 342 -24.39 6.48 -0.30
CA PRO A 342 -24.60 7.86 0.13
C PRO A 342 -23.32 8.51 0.66
N ILE A 343 -22.50 7.76 1.39
CA ILE A 343 -21.27 8.28 2.02
C ILE A 343 -20.30 8.89 1.01
N ILE A 344 -20.02 8.21 -0.10
CA ILE A 344 -19.07 8.67 -1.12
C ILE A 344 -19.60 9.92 -1.80
N ARG A 345 -20.86 9.89 -2.24
CA ARG A 345 -21.50 11.04 -2.90
C ARG A 345 -21.49 12.27 -2.00
N ARG A 346 -21.74 12.11 -0.69
CA ARG A 346 -21.77 13.22 0.26
C ARG A 346 -20.37 13.72 0.62
N LEU A 347 -19.38 12.84 0.77
CA LEU A 347 -17.97 13.23 0.97
C LEU A 347 -17.45 14.03 -0.23
N LEU A 348 -17.66 13.54 -1.46
CA LEU A 348 -17.19 14.20 -2.67
C LEU A 348 -17.97 15.48 -3.04
N ALA A 349 -19.07 15.77 -2.34
CA ALA A 349 -19.77 17.06 -2.42
C ALA A 349 -19.13 18.14 -1.52
N ILE A 350 -18.18 17.76 -0.66
CA ILE A 350 -17.41 18.66 0.21
C ILE A 350 -16.12 19.03 -0.55
N PRO A 351 -15.90 20.31 -0.92
CA PRO A 351 -14.76 20.70 -1.75
C PRO A 351 -13.40 20.28 -1.19
N GLU A 352 -13.25 20.31 0.14
CA GLU A 352 -12.01 19.93 0.83
C GLU A 352 -11.68 18.45 0.64
N TYR A 353 -12.66 17.56 0.80
CA TYR A 353 -12.49 16.12 0.63
C TYR A 353 -12.39 15.72 -0.85
N GLN A 354 -13.07 16.44 -1.73
CA GLN A 354 -12.86 16.31 -3.18
C GLN A 354 -11.44 16.73 -3.58
N ASN A 355 -10.90 17.79 -2.98
CA ASN A 355 -9.51 18.17 -3.22
C ASN A 355 -8.54 17.09 -2.72
N GLN A 356 -8.82 16.55 -1.53
CA GLN A 356 -8.00 15.51 -0.90
C GLN A 356 -7.95 14.23 -1.74
N ILE A 357 -9.08 13.77 -2.32
CA ILE A 357 -9.05 12.60 -3.20
C ILE A 357 -8.24 12.85 -4.49
N PHE A 358 -8.23 14.09 -5.01
CA PHE A 358 -7.39 14.44 -6.16
C PHE A 358 -5.91 14.43 -5.84
N ILE A 359 -5.52 14.79 -4.61
CA ILE A 359 -4.13 14.64 -4.14
C ILE A 359 -3.75 13.16 -4.15
N TYR A 360 -4.60 12.29 -3.60
CA TYR A 360 -4.32 10.85 -3.59
C TYR A 360 -4.21 10.25 -4.98
N PHE A 361 -5.02 10.70 -5.95
CA PHE A 361 -4.84 10.27 -7.34
C PHE A 361 -3.47 10.65 -7.91
N GLN A 362 -2.94 11.84 -7.57
CA GLN A 362 -1.58 12.21 -7.98
C GLN A 362 -0.53 11.38 -7.24
N GLU A 363 -0.68 11.16 -5.93
CA GLU A 363 0.26 10.32 -5.16
C GLU A 363 0.31 8.87 -5.66
N LEU A 364 -0.84 8.30 -6.04
CA LEU A 364 -0.92 6.99 -6.67
C LEU A 364 -0.22 7.00 -8.04
N ALA A 365 -0.48 8.03 -8.86
CA ALA A 365 0.15 8.17 -10.18
C ALA A 365 1.67 8.36 -10.11
N ASP A 366 2.16 9.08 -9.11
CA ASP A 366 3.55 9.51 -9.05
C ASP A 366 4.43 8.60 -8.19
N ARG A 367 3.84 7.83 -7.26
CA ARG A 367 4.59 7.04 -6.27
C ARG A 367 4.05 5.63 -6.10
N PHE A 368 2.84 5.48 -5.54
CA PHE A 368 2.42 4.21 -4.96
C PHE A 368 1.90 3.18 -5.97
N ALA A 369 1.29 3.63 -7.05
CA ALA A 369 0.81 2.79 -8.15
C ALA A 369 1.46 3.19 -9.49
N HIS A 370 2.61 3.87 -9.41
CA HIS A 370 3.43 4.22 -10.56
C HIS A 370 3.96 2.94 -11.23
N PRO A 371 4.00 2.84 -12.57
CA PRO A 371 4.59 1.69 -13.27
C PRO A 371 5.95 1.27 -12.72
N GLY A 372 6.96 2.14 -12.66
CA GLY A 372 8.26 1.77 -12.08
C GLY A 372 8.28 1.45 -10.57
N ALA A 373 7.20 1.68 -9.82
CA ALA A 373 7.08 1.16 -8.44
C ALA A 373 6.56 -0.28 -8.44
N LEU A 374 5.59 -0.59 -9.31
CA LEU A 374 4.84 -1.85 -9.29
C LEU A 374 5.33 -2.90 -10.30
N LEU A 375 5.95 -2.47 -11.41
CA LEU A 375 6.50 -3.36 -12.44
C LEU A 375 7.54 -4.35 -11.89
N PRO A 376 8.45 -3.99 -10.97
CA PRO A 376 9.34 -4.97 -10.35
C PRO A 376 8.58 -6.10 -9.64
N SER A 377 7.48 -5.79 -8.95
CA SER A 377 6.61 -6.79 -8.33
C SER A 377 5.87 -7.63 -9.38
N CYS A 378 5.43 -7.02 -10.49
CA CYS A 378 4.87 -7.74 -11.63
C CYS A 378 5.87 -8.75 -12.22
N GLU A 379 7.11 -8.32 -12.49
CA GLU A 379 8.17 -9.19 -13.03
C GLU A 379 8.51 -10.32 -12.06
N MET A 380 8.60 -10.01 -10.77
CA MET A 380 8.83 -11.02 -9.72
C MET A 380 7.72 -12.08 -9.71
N TYR A 381 6.44 -11.68 -9.71
CA TYR A 381 5.33 -12.64 -9.71
C TYR A 381 5.24 -13.41 -11.04
N GLU A 382 5.50 -12.76 -12.18
CA GLU A 382 5.58 -13.42 -13.48
C GLU A 382 6.62 -14.54 -13.47
N ASP A 383 7.86 -14.23 -13.07
CA ASP A 383 8.96 -15.20 -12.98
C ASP A 383 8.70 -16.30 -11.96
N LEU A 384 8.18 -15.94 -10.78
CA LEU A 384 7.88 -16.88 -9.70
C LEU A 384 6.88 -17.95 -10.15
N LEU A 385 5.85 -17.55 -10.88
CA LEU A 385 4.72 -18.41 -11.23
C LEU A 385 4.83 -19.03 -12.63
N ALA A 386 5.71 -18.55 -13.52
CA ALA A 386 5.79 -18.99 -14.92
C ALA A 386 5.88 -20.52 -15.11
N SER A 387 6.57 -21.23 -14.20
CA SER A 387 6.71 -22.69 -14.27
C SER A 387 5.58 -23.49 -13.61
N TRP A 388 4.68 -22.80 -12.90
CA TRP A 388 3.61 -23.39 -12.07
C TRP A 388 2.20 -23.05 -12.56
N ALA A 389 2.00 -21.85 -13.12
CA ALA A 389 0.71 -21.36 -13.56
C ALA A 389 0.02 -22.34 -14.53
N TYR A 390 -1.22 -22.71 -14.21
CA TYR A 390 -2.03 -23.65 -15.00
C TYR A 390 -1.42 -25.05 -15.24
N THR A 391 -0.45 -25.48 -14.43
CA THR A 391 0.14 -26.84 -14.49
C THR A 391 -0.51 -27.84 -13.53
N GLY A 392 -1.51 -27.38 -12.78
CA GLY A 392 -2.23 -28.12 -11.74
C GLY A 392 -3.18 -29.22 -12.24
N THR A 393 -3.92 -29.82 -11.31
CA THR A 393 -4.99 -30.79 -11.59
C THR A 393 -6.19 -30.50 -10.70
N PHE A 394 -7.37 -30.35 -11.33
CA PHE A 394 -8.62 -29.96 -10.68
C PHE A 394 -9.80 -30.79 -11.19
N SER A 395 -10.95 -30.75 -10.50
CA SER A 395 -12.09 -31.66 -10.75
C SER A 395 -12.72 -31.56 -12.16
N GLY A 396 -12.53 -30.45 -12.88
CA GLY A 396 -12.96 -30.28 -14.27
C GLY A 396 -11.85 -30.41 -15.33
N GLY A 397 -10.62 -30.74 -14.92
CA GLY A 397 -9.45 -30.88 -15.81
C GLY A 397 -8.35 -29.86 -15.52
N SER A 398 -7.58 -29.49 -16.56
CA SER A 398 -6.42 -28.59 -16.46
C SER A 398 -6.69 -27.16 -16.95
N MET A 399 -7.95 -26.82 -17.25
CA MET A 399 -8.32 -25.47 -17.68
C MET A 399 -9.17 -24.82 -16.58
N GLU A 400 -8.70 -23.70 -16.06
CA GLU A 400 -9.32 -22.95 -14.99
C GLU A 400 -10.13 -21.80 -15.62
N ASN A 401 -11.46 -21.86 -15.59
CA ASN A 401 -12.35 -20.91 -16.31
C ASN A 401 -12.00 -20.69 -17.80
N GLY A 402 -11.32 -21.65 -18.43
CA GLY A 402 -10.90 -21.57 -19.82
C GLY A 402 -9.47 -21.07 -20.04
N TYR A 403 -8.79 -20.59 -19.00
CA TYR A 403 -7.40 -20.12 -19.07
C TYR A 403 -6.40 -21.27 -19.28
N ARG A 404 -5.31 -20.93 -19.96
CA ARG A 404 -4.20 -21.78 -20.35
C ARG A 404 -2.88 -21.13 -19.92
N PRO A 405 -1.76 -21.87 -19.93
CA PRO A 405 -0.45 -21.28 -19.67
C PRO A 405 -0.09 -20.06 -20.53
N SER A 406 -0.61 -19.96 -21.76
CA SER A 406 -0.42 -18.77 -22.60
C SER A 406 -1.16 -17.54 -22.07
N ASP A 407 -2.35 -17.71 -21.50
CA ASP A 407 -3.14 -16.61 -20.93
C ASP A 407 -2.43 -15.97 -19.72
N PHE A 408 -1.68 -16.76 -18.94
CA PHE A 408 -0.82 -16.24 -17.87
C PHE A 408 0.19 -15.23 -18.41
N ALA A 409 1.03 -15.65 -19.37
CA ALA A 409 2.04 -14.79 -19.96
C ALA A 409 1.42 -13.59 -20.71
N GLU A 410 0.30 -13.80 -21.41
CA GLU A 410 -0.43 -12.73 -22.10
C GLU A 410 -0.98 -11.71 -21.11
N SER A 411 -1.49 -12.13 -19.94
CA SER A 411 -2.17 -11.24 -18.98
C SER A 411 -1.30 -10.13 -18.38
N TRP A 412 0.02 -10.24 -18.50
CA TRP A 412 0.95 -9.18 -18.09
C TRP A 412 0.99 -8.04 -19.11
N THR A 413 0.85 -8.34 -20.41
CA THR A 413 1.15 -7.38 -21.49
C THR A 413 0.03 -7.20 -22.53
N GLN A 414 -0.98 -8.06 -22.54
CA GLN A 414 -2.04 -8.12 -23.53
C GLN A 414 -3.41 -8.31 -22.87
N PRO A 415 -4.49 -7.85 -23.52
CA PRO A 415 -5.84 -8.30 -23.15
C PRO A 415 -5.98 -9.81 -23.34
N SER A 416 -6.85 -10.43 -22.56
CA SER A 416 -7.20 -11.84 -22.72
C SER A 416 -7.72 -12.10 -24.13
N SER A 417 -7.14 -13.11 -24.78
CA SER A 417 -7.50 -13.50 -26.15
C SER A 417 -8.77 -14.37 -26.24
N TYR A 418 -9.37 -14.73 -25.10
CA TYR A 418 -10.46 -15.70 -25.00
C TYR A 418 -11.85 -15.04 -24.89
N GLU A 419 -12.73 -15.27 -25.89
CA GLU A 419 -14.06 -14.64 -25.99
C GLU A 419 -15.12 -15.21 -25.03
N TRP A 420 -14.87 -16.33 -24.35
CA TRP A 420 -15.85 -17.02 -23.48
C TRP A 420 -15.59 -16.86 -21.99
N LEU A 421 -14.71 -15.95 -21.59
CA LEU A 421 -14.42 -15.70 -20.18
C LEU A 421 -15.63 -15.08 -19.48
N THR A 422 -15.86 -15.52 -18.23
CA THR A 422 -16.91 -14.95 -17.38
C THR A 422 -16.53 -13.55 -16.89
N ILE A 423 -15.24 -13.22 -16.86
CA ILE A 423 -14.70 -11.90 -16.50
C ILE A 423 -13.46 -11.65 -17.39
N PRO A 424 -13.57 -10.90 -18.50
CA PRO A 424 -12.44 -10.68 -19.40
C PRO A 424 -11.39 -9.75 -18.80
N ALA A 425 -10.11 -10.09 -19.00
CA ALA A 425 -9.01 -9.15 -18.80
C ALA A 425 -8.89 -8.26 -20.04
N THR A 426 -9.53 -7.10 -20.05
CA THR A 426 -9.52 -6.17 -21.19
C THR A 426 -8.19 -5.44 -21.40
N TRP A 427 -7.25 -5.61 -20.45
CA TRP A 427 -5.88 -5.13 -20.53
C TRP A 427 -4.91 -6.14 -19.91
N GLY A 428 -3.67 -6.09 -20.38
CA GLY A 428 -2.54 -6.60 -19.61
C GLY A 428 -2.26 -5.68 -18.42
N ILE A 429 -1.74 -6.21 -17.31
CA ILE A 429 -1.49 -5.43 -16.09
C ILE A 429 -0.54 -4.25 -16.37
N GLN A 430 0.59 -4.49 -17.05
CA GLN A 430 1.59 -3.45 -17.32
C GLN A 430 1.04 -2.30 -18.18
N PRO A 431 0.45 -2.55 -19.37
CA PRO A 431 -0.12 -1.46 -20.17
C PRO A 431 -1.33 -0.81 -19.52
N PHE A 432 -2.07 -1.50 -18.63
CA PHE A 432 -3.12 -0.87 -17.83
C PHE A 432 -2.53 0.21 -16.92
N LEU A 433 -1.47 -0.10 -16.17
CA LEU A 433 -0.85 0.82 -15.22
C LEU A 433 -0.30 2.07 -15.92
N GLU A 434 0.38 1.88 -17.06
CA GLU A 434 0.89 2.98 -17.90
C GLU A 434 -0.25 3.86 -18.42
N ALA A 435 -1.26 3.25 -19.06
CA ALA A 435 -2.39 3.99 -19.62
C ALA A 435 -3.19 4.72 -18.53
N ARG A 436 -3.31 4.11 -17.36
CA ARG A 436 -4.04 4.68 -16.22
C ARG A 436 -3.32 5.89 -15.65
N GLN A 437 -2.02 5.79 -15.46
CA GLN A 437 -1.18 6.90 -15.02
C GLN A 437 -1.31 8.10 -15.97
N ASP A 438 -1.10 7.87 -17.27
CA ASP A 438 -1.21 8.90 -18.29
C ASP A 438 -2.60 9.54 -18.30
N TYR A 439 -3.64 8.72 -18.17
CA TYR A 439 -5.02 9.19 -18.13
C TYR A 439 -5.28 10.07 -16.91
N VAL A 440 -4.87 9.64 -15.71
CA VAL A 440 -5.05 10.40 -14.47
C VAL A 440 -4.31 11.74 -14.54
N ARG A 441 -3.02 11.74 -14.91
CA ARG A 441 -2.24 12.99 -15.03
C ARG A 441 -2.84 13.96 -16.05
N SER A 442 -3.39 13.44 -17.15
CA SER A 442 -3.89 14.28 -18.25
C SER A 442 -5.33 14.73 -18.09
N ASN A 443 -6.18 13.97 -17.39
CA ASN A 443 -7.63 14.18 -17.41
C ASN A 443 -8.25 14.45 -16.03
N PHE A 444 -7.59 14.08 -14.92
CA PHE A 444 -8.15 14.35 -13.60
C PHE A 444 -7.88 15.81 -13.19
N PRO A 445 -8.77 16.41 -12.39
CA PRO A 445 -8.54 17.76 -11.88
C PRO A 445 -7.24 17.83 -11.07
N GLN A 446 -6.49 18.90 -11.29
CA GLN A 446 -5.28 19.17 -10.51
C GLN A 446 -5.69 19.63 -9.11
N PRO A 447 -5.17 19.01 -8.04
CA PRO A 447 -5.51 19.39 -6.69
C PRO A 447 -5.02 20.81 -6.38
N GLN A 448 -5.79 21.53 -5.56
CA GLN A 448 -5.30 22.69 -4.85
C GLN A 448 -4.21 22.25 -3.85
N PRO A 449 -3.07 22.96 -3.81
CA PRO A 449 -1.98 22.60 -2.93
C PRO A 449 -2.37 22.74 -1.46
N LEU A 450 -1.94 21.76 -0.65
CA LEU A 450 -1.97 21.86 0.81
C LEU A 450 -0.83 22.78 1.29
N PRO A 451 -0.86 23.22 2.57
CA PRO A 451 0.29 23.90 3.17
C PRO A 451 1.59 23.11 2.91
N PRO A 452 2.66 23.75 2.44
CA PRO A 452 3.82 23.05 1.88
C PRO A 452 4.74 22.40 2.94
N VAL A 453 4.31 22.32 4.20
CA VAL A 453 5.14 21.83 5.32
C VAL A 453 5.16 20.31 5.31
N VAL A 454 6.35 19.72 5.45
CA VAL A 454 6.55 18.28 5.49
C VAL A 454 7.09 17.81 6.83
N VAL A 455 6.74 16.58 7.23
CA VAL A 455 7.51 15.83 8.22
C VAL A 455 8.81 15.40 7.53
N ASN A 456 9.94 15.94 8.00
CA ASN A 456 11.22 15.89 7.29
C ASN A 456 12.19 14.87 7.88
N GLU A 457 12.33 14.82 9.21
CA GLU A 457 13.27 13.97 9.91
C GLU A 457 12.67 13.49 11.24
N ILE A 458 12.98 12.27 11.65
CA ILE A 458 12.48 11.64 12.88
C ILE A 458 13.64 10.93 13.56
N VAL A 459 13.84 11.19 14.85
CA VAL A 459 14.72 10.42 15.74
C VAL A 459 13.85 9.81 16.85
N PRO A 460 13.56 8.50 16.79
CA PRO A 460 12.67 7.83 17.76
C PRO A 460 13.41 7.19 18.95
N ASP A 461 14.75 7.32 19.02
CA ASP A 461 15.58 6.83 20.12
C ASP A 461 16.84 7.70 20.20
N ASN A 462 16.78 8.77 21.01
CA ASN A 462 17.86 9.75 21.18
C ASN A 462 18.58 9.51 22.53
N GLU A 463 19.75 8.88 22.53
CA GLU A 463 20.49 8.61 23.76
C GLU A 463 21.62 9.62 24.00
N THR A 464 22.25 10.10 22.93
CA THR A 464 23.46 10.95 22.99
C THR A 464 23.47 12.12 22.02
N GLY A 465 22.38 12.34 21.27
CA GLY A 465 22.23 13.40 20.27
C GLY A 465 22.05 14.80 20.87
N ILE A 466 21.09 15.55 20.34
CA ILE A 466 20.76 16.87 20.89
C ILE A 466 19.94 16.70 22.17
N SER A 467 20.13 17.59 23.15
CA SER A 467 19.27 17.67 24.33
C SER A 467 18.25 18.78 24.18
N ASP A 468 17.11 18.62 24.82
CA ASP A 468 16.10 19.65 24.93
C ASP A 468 16.47 20.76 25.93
N GLU A 469 15.51 21.65 26.21
CA GLU A 469 15.64 22.74 27.18
C GLU A 469 15.71 22.28 28.64
N ALA A 470 15.24 21.07 28.96
CA ALA A 470 15.35 20.43 30.28
C ALA A 470 16.72 19.74 30.47
N GLY A 471 17.43 19.46 29.38
CA GLY A 471 18.71 18.78 29.34
C GLY A 471 18.59 17.27 29.14
N ASP A 472 17.40 16.80 28.76
CA ASP A 472 17.10 15.40 28.49
C ASP A 472 17.31 15.10 26.99
N PHE A 473 17.59 13.83 26.70
CA PHE A 473 17.77 13.34 25.33
C PHE A 473 16.49 12.61 24.95
N ASP A 474 15.55 13.36 24.38
CA ASP A 474 14.25 12.82 23.98
C ASP A 474 14.13 12.65 22.48
N ASP A 475 13.20 11.79 22.09
CA ASP A 475 12.80 11.59 20.70
C ASP A 475 12.34 12.91 20.11
N TRP A 476 12.54 13.09 18.81
CA TRP A 476 12.10 14.31 18.16
C TRP A 476 11.71 14.11 16.70
N VAL A 477 10.87 15.03 16.25
CA VAL A 477 10.43 15.17 14.87
C VAL A 477 10.83 16.54 14.38
N GLU A 478 11.30 16.63 13.14
CA GLU A 478 11.53 17.89 12.46
C GLU A 478 10.52 18.11 11.33
N LEU A 479 9.96 19.31 11.29
CA LEU A 479 9.21 19.82 10.15
C LEU A 479 10.06 20.72 9.28
N PHE A 480 9.85 20.67 7.96
CA PHE A 480 10.53 21.54 6.99
C PHE A 480 9.54 22.30 6.11
N ASN A 481 9.84 23.57 5.84
CA ASN A 481 9.10 24.38 4.87
C ASN A 481 9.94 24.60 3.58
N PRO A 482 9.71 23.81 2.51
CA PRO A 482 10.42 23.93 1.24
C PRO A 482 10.00 25.17 0.42
N SER A 483 8.97 25.92 0.86
CA SER A 483 8.43 27.01 0.07
C SER A 483 9.20 28.33 0.25
N ALA A 484 9.01 29.25 -0.69
CA ALA A 484 9.58 30.60 -0.62
C ALA A 484 8.82 31.55 0.33
N GLN A 485 7.84 31.05 1.09
CA GLN A 485 6.99 31.84 1.97
C GLN A 485 6.96 31.25 3.37
N SER A 486 6.85 32.10 4.39
CA SER A 486 6.60 31.62 5.75
C SER A 486 5.24 30.93 5.83
N VAL A 487 5.17 29.82 6.56
CA VAL A 487 3.91 29.10 6.83
C VAL A 487 3.60 29.20 8.32
N ASP A 488 2.43 29.75 8.63
CA ASP A 488 1.86 29.72 9.98
C ASP A 488 1.16 28.37 10.20
N ILE A 489 1.71 27.56 11.10
CA ILE A 489 1.18 26.25 11.47
C ILE A 489 0.37 26.31 12.78
N SER A 490 -0.01 27.50 13.24
CA SER A 490 -0.91 27.65 14.38
C SER A 490 -2.21 26.88 14.16
N GLY A 491 -2.57 26.02 15.12
CA GLY A 491 -3.78 25.21 15.06
C GLY A 491 -3.67 23.95 14.18
N PHE A 492 -2.49 23.67 13.61
CA PHE A 492 -2.16 22.34 13.08
C PHE A 492 -2.09 21.34 14.24
N TRP A 493 -2.05 20.06 13.90
CA TRP A 493 -1.93 18.96 14.85
C TRP A 493 -0.84 17.99 14.41
N LEU A 494 -0.08 17.47 15.37
CA LEU A 494 0.87 16.36 15.20
C LEU A 494 0.32 15.12 15.89
N SER A 495 0.57 13.96 15.30
CA SER A 495 0.21 12.65 15.84
C SER A 495 1.25 11.62 15.43
N ASP A 496 1.59 10.70 16.33
CA ASP A 496 2.29 9.42 16.09
C ASP A 496 1.32 8.29 15.67
N ARG A 497 0.01 8.59 15.67
CA ARG A 497 -1.03 7.61 15.43
C ARG A 497 -1.98 8.07 14.34
N TYR A 498 -2.11 7.23 13.33
CA TYR A 498 -3.11 7.41 12.29
C TYR A 498 -4.53 7.30 12.89
N GLY A 499 -5.48 8.07 12.38
CA GLY A 499 -6.83 8.17 12.96
C GLY A 499 -6.96 9.11 14.17
N SER A 500 -5.86 9.43 14.87
CA SER A 500 -5.85 10.42 15.97
C SER A 500 -5.52 11.84 15.47
N GLN A 501 -6.30 12.41 14.54
CA GLN A 501 -5.93 13.65 13.83
C GLN A 501 -5.84 14.91 14.71
N ARG A 502 -6.14 14.82 16.01
CA ARG A 502 -6.09 15.91 16.99
C ARG A 502 -5.35 15.50 18.27
N LYS A 503 -4.24 14.76 18.15
CA LYS A 503 -3.46 14.27 19.31
C LYS A 503 -2.70 15.40 20.04
N TRP A 504 -1.85 16.14 19.34
CA TRP A 504 -1.11 17.27 19.90
C TRP A 504 -1.26 18.55 19.06
N PRO A 505 -1.75 19.67 19.61
CA PRO A 505 -1.92 20.92 18.86
C PRO A 505 -0.64 21.75 18.85
N PHE A 506 -0.31 22.33 17.70
CA PHE A 506 0.75 23.34 17.64
C PHE A 506 0.35 24.62 18.39
N PRO A 507 1.28 25.25 19.14
CA PRO A 507 1.05 26.52 19.81
C PRO A 507 0.64 27.63 18.84
N SER A 508 -0.08 28.62 19.36
CA SER A 508 -0.39 29.83 18.59
C SER A 508 0.87 30.64 18.25
N ASN A 509 0.90 31.22 17.05
CA ASN A 509 2.00 31.97 16.46
C ASN A 509 3.23 31.11 16.13
N THR A 510 3.05 29.82 15.87
CA THR A 510 4.12 28.95 15.39
C THR A 510 4.27 29.13 13.88
N VAL A 511 5.40 29.68 13.43
CA VAL A 511 5.67 30.01 12.03
C VAL A 511 6.99 29.40 11.61
N ILE A 512 7.00 28.69 10.48
CA ILE A 512 8.23 28.18 9.85
C ILE A 512 8.55 29.08 8.66
N GLY A 513 9.71 29.74 8.65
CA GLY A 513 10.13 30.59 7.56
C GLY A 513 10.49 29.83 6.28
N PRO A 514 10.81 30.56 5.18
CA PRO A 514 11.18 29.94 3.92
C PRO A 514 12.48 29.14 4.02
N GLY A 515 12.44 27.84 3.71
CA GLY A 515 13.59 26.95 3.83
C GLY A 515 14.06 26.72 5.27
N GLU A 516 13.23 27.03 6.26
CA GLU A 516 13.53 26.79 7.68
C GLU A 516 12.93 25.46 8.15
N TYR A 517 13.48 24.99 9.27
CA TYR A 517 13.14 23.75 9.95
C TYR A 517 12.56 24.07 11.33
N LEU A 518 11.82 23.13 11.91
CA LEU A 518 11.28 23.22 13.27
C LEU A 518 11.35 21.86 13.95
N THR A 519 12.15 21.74 15.00
CA THR A 519 12.23 20.55 15.85
C THR A 519 11.12 20.55 16.91
N ILE A 520 10.52 19.38 17.14
CA ILE A 520 9.47 19.11 18.12
C ILE A 520 9.89 17.89 18.94
N TRP A 521 9.93 18.05 20.26
CA TRP A 521 10.26 16.98 21.20
C TRP A 521 9.06 16.07 21.44
N CYS A 522 9.26 14.76 21.27
CA CYS A 522 8.24 13.73 21.42
C CYS A 522 8.54 12.92 22.70
N ASP A 523 8.25 13.54 23.84
CA ASP A 523 8.65 13.07 25.18
C ASP A 523 7.46 12.73 26.09
N GLY A 524 6.23 13.05 25.69
CA GLY A 524 5.07 12.90 26.58
C GLY A 524 5.07 13.86 27.77
N GLU A 525 5.89 14.91 27.74
CA GLU A 525 6.09 15.89 28.82
C GLU A 525 5.73 17.32 28.34
N PRO A 526 4.46 17.57 27.97
CA PRO A 526 4.02 18.83 27.35
C PRO A 526 4.12 20.05 28.30
N THR A 527 4.55 19.85 29.54
CA THR A 527 4.79 20.93 30.51
C THR A 527 6.17 21.54 30.42
N GLU A 528 7.11 20.92 29.71
CA GLU A 528 8.50 21.36 29.63
C GLU A 528 8.70 22.51 28.65
N GLY A 529 7.89 22.55 27.60
CA GLY A 529 7.91 23.64 26.66
C GLY A 529 6.77 23.61 25.64
N PRO A 530 6.63 24.66 24.83
CA PRO A 530 5.57 24.77 23.83
C PRO A 530 5.72 23.77 22.68
N LEU A 531 6.90 23.18 22.47
CA LEU A 531 7.19 22.22 21.41
C LEU A 531 7.46 20.80 21.95
N HIS A 532 6.90 20.48 23.11
CA HIS A 532 6.94 19.14 23.71
C HIS A 532 5.57 18.48 23.56
N THR A 533 5.53 17.30 22.96
CA THR A 533 4.27 16.60 22.69
C THR A 533 3.72 15.89 23.91
N ASN A 534 2.49 15.39 23.81
CA ASN A 534 1.87 14.54 24.83
C ASN A 534 2.08 13.04 24.53
N PHE A 535 3.04 12.69 23.69
CA PHE A 535 3.36 11.31 23.31
C PHE A 535 4.86 11.10 23.09
N LYS A 536 5.31 9.84 23.16
CA LYS A 536 6.67 9.42 22.77
C LYS A 536 6.64 8.64 21.47
N LEU A 537 7.78 8.52 20.81
CA LEU A 537 7.87 7.71 19.61
C LEU A 537 8.22 6.25 19.93
N SER A 538 7.81 5.33 19.05
CA SER A 538 8.21 3.93 19.11
C SER A 538 9.50 3.68 18.33
N LYS A 539 10.54 3.19 19.02
CA LYS A 539 11.80 2.82 18.37
C LYS A 539 11.72 1.65 17.40
N THR A 540 10.68 0.82 17.48
CA THR A 540 10.45 -0.32 16.57
C THR A 540 9.77 0.07 15.26
N GLY A 541 9.47 1.35 15.08
CA GLY A 541 8.79 1.89 13.90
C GLY A 541 7.32 2.22 14.15
N GLU A 542 6.86 3.29 13.53
CA GLU A 542 5.46 3.79 13.51
C GLU A 542 5.35 4.94 12.47
N GLY A 543 4.33 5.79 12.54
CA GLY A 543 4.18 6.92 11.63
C GLY A 543 3.92 8.25 12.32
N VAL A 544 4.47 9.33 11.75
CA VAL A 544 4.18 10.70 12.19
C VAL A 544 3.33 11.41 11.15
N TYR A 545 2.27 12.08 11.61
CA TYR A 545 1.22 12.67 10.78
C TYR A 545 0.96 14.12 11.17
N LEU A 546 1.04 15.02 10.19
CA LEU A 546 0.78 16.45 10.31
C LEU A 546 -0.57 16.79 9.69
N PHE A 547 -1.47 17.38 10.47
CA PHE A 547 -2.80 17.78 10.03
C PHE A 547 -3.00 19.29 10.10
N ALA A 548 -3.69 19.87 9.11
CA ALA A 548 -4.05 21.27 9.07
C ALA A 548 -5.57 21.50 9.12
N PRO A 549 -6.03 22.56 9.81
CA PRO A 549 -7.42 22.98 9.82
C PRO A 549 -7.78 23.77 8.56
N ILE A 550 -8.05 23.08 7.45
CA ILE A 550 -8.38 23.70 6.17
C ILE A 550 -9.90 23.81 6.04
N ALA A 551 -10.42 25.04 5.97
CA ALA A 551 -11.86 25.33 5.92
C ALA A 551 -12.69 24.62 7.02
N GLY A 552 -12.10 24.46 8.21
CA GLY A 552 -12.74 23.80 9.36
C GLY A 552 -12.68 22.28 9.35
N LYS A 553 -11.95 21.66 8.40
CA LYS A 553 -11.66 20.22 8.37
C LYS A 553 -10.22 19.96 8.79
N SER A 554 -9.99 18.86 9.51
CA SER A 554 -8.63 18.38 9.79
C SER A 554 -8.19 17.55 8.59
N LEU A 555 -7.31 18.09 7.73
CA LEU A 555 -6.79 17.40 6.55
C LEU A 555 -5.34 16.99 6.80
N LEU A 556 -4.95 15.80 6.37
CA LEU A 556 -3.55 15.37 6.42
C LEU A 556 -2.75 16.19 5.40
N VAL A 557 -1.69 16.83 5.88
CA VAL A 557 -0.78 17.66 5.08
C VAL A 557 0.50 16.92 4.74
N SER A 558 1.05 16.19 5.71
CA SER A 558 2.25 15.39 5.51
C SER A 558 2.25 14.21 6.46
N SER A 559 2.89 13.13 6.06
CA SER A 559 3.17 12.00 6.92
C SER A 559 4.54 11.42 6.60
N LEU A 560 5.18 10.82 7.59
CA LEU A 560 6.39 10.03 7.41
C LEU A 560 6.29 8.79 8.30
N VAL A 561 6.21 7.61 7.67
CA VAL A 561 6.21 6.30 8.34
C VAL A 561 7.63 5.77 8.32
N PHE A 562 8.14 5.38 9.49
CA PHE A 562 9.52 4.97 9.67
C PHE A 562 9.61 3.53 10.23
N PRO A 563 10.63 2.75 9.82
CA PRO A 563 10.86 1.40 10.32
C PRO A 563 11.50 1.44 11.72
N GLU A 564 11.95 0.30 12.24
CA GLU A 564 12.88 0.30 13.39
C GLU A 564 14.14 1.12 13.06
N VAL A 565 14.50 2.02 13.97
CA VAL A 565 15.69 2.88 13.84
C VAL A 565 16.55 2.67 15.08
N SER A 566 17.83 2.36 14.87
CA SER A 566 18.77 2.22 15.99
C SER A 566 19.01 3.56 16.68
N ALA A 567 19.28 3.54 17.99
CA ALA A 567 19.64 4.72 18.77
C ALA A 567 20.60 5.70 18.07
N ASP A 568 20.32 7.00 18.24
CA ASP A 568 21.05 8.13 17.68
C ASP A 568 21.13 8.16 16.14
N LYS A 569 20.17 7.53 15.47
CA LYS A 569 19.94 7.65 14.03
C LYS A 569 18.60 8.30 13.76
N ALA A 570 18.49 8.87 12.56
CA ALA A 570 17.26 9.46 12.10
C ALA A 570 16.71 8.68 10.91
N PHE A 571 15.40 8.75 10.71
CA PHE A 571 14.74 8.43 9.46
C PHE A 571 14.21 9.73 8.86
N GLY A 572 14.58 10.04 7.63
CA GLY A 572 14.27 11.35 7.05
C GLY A 572 14.09 11.33 5.55
N ARG A 573 13.40 12.36 5.05
CA ARG A 573 13.27 12.62 3.62
C ARG A 573 14.60 13.09 3.06
N ILE A 574 15.07 12.44 2.02
CA ILE A 574 16.39 12.74 1.48
C ILE A 574 16.35 12.89 -0.05
N PRO A 575 16.62 14.10 -0.59
CA PRO A 575 16.83 15.38 0.12
C PRO A 575 15.55 15.86 0.85
N ASP A 576 15.64 16.98 1.59
CA ASP A 576 14.49 17.52 2.32
C ASP A 576 13.25 17.69 1.43
N ALA A 577 12.07 17.41 1.99
CA ALA A 577 10.79 17.39 1.29
C ALA A 577 10.69 16.45 0.07
N SER A 578 11.67 15.58 -0.17
CA SER A 578 11.59 14.59 -1.25
C SER A 578 10.56 13.51 -0.96
N THR A 579 10.22 12.74 -1.99
CA THR A 579 9.32 11.58 -1.87
C THR A 579 10.03 10.32 -1.37
N ILE A 580 11.36 10.36 -1.34
CA ILE A 580 12.26 9.31 -0.89
C ILE A 580 12.62 9.56 0.57
N SER A 581 12.64 8.51 1.37
CA SER A 581 13.07 8.57 2.77
C SER A 581 13.93 7.36 3.10
N ASP A 582 14.92 7.55 3.96
CA ASP A 582 15.87 6.51 4.35
C ASP A 582 16.41 6.77 5.76
N ILE A 583 17.10 5.78 6.32
CA ILE A 583 17.84 5.93 7.57
C ILE A 583 19.08 6.79 7.31
N LEU A 584 19.13 7.94 7.98
CA LEU A 584 20.26 8.86 7.94
C LEU A 584 21.37 8.37 8.90
N PRO A 585 22.63 8.37 8.46
CA PRO A 585 23.74 7.93 9.29
C PRO A 585 24.04 8.90 10.43
N THR A 586 23.59 10.15 10.36
CA THR A 586 23.73 11.16 11.41
C THR A 586 22.48 12.04 11.37
N PRO A 587 21.80 12.26 12.52
CA PRO A 587 20.70 13.20 12.57
C PRO A 587 21.12 14.64 12.21
N THR A 588 20.23 15.40 11.60
CA THR A 588 20.50 16.75 11.05
C THR A 588 19.52 17.82 11.55
N PRO A 589 19.36 17.99 12.87
CA PRO A 589 18.41 18.96 13.40
C PRO A 589 18.74 20.38 12.93
N GLU A 590 17.71 21.08 12.48
CA GLU A 590 17.72 22.42 11.92
C GLU A 590 18.62 22.58 10.67
N ALA A 591 18.90 21.47 9.97
CA ALA A 591 19.82 21.42 8.85
C ALA A 591 19.34 20.45 7.76
N PRO A 592 19.87 20.58 6.52
CA PRO A 592 19.47 19.69 5.45
C PRO A 592 19.87 18.22 5.69
N ASN A 593 18.94 17.31 5.45
CA ASN A 593 19.18 15.87 5.50
C ASN A 593 20.27 15.47 4.49
N SER A 594 21.25 14.69 4.93
CA SER A 594 22.31 14.16 4.06
C SER A 594 22.95 12.87 4.60
N TYR A 595 23.56 12.08 3.72
CA TYR A 595 24.35 10.91 4.12
C TYR A 595 25.74 11.27 4.69
N GLY A 596 26.14 12.55 4.68
CA GLY A 596 27.51 12.98 5.02
C GLY A 596 28.59 12.57 4.01
N SER A 597 28.26 11.75 3.01
CA SER A 597 29.06 11.43 1.83
C SER A 597 28.39 11.92 0.55
N PHE A 598 29.17 12.05 -0.53
CA PHE A 598 28.61 12.42 -1.82
C PHE A 598 27.77 11.28 -2.39
N GLU A 599 26.46 11.48 -2.51
CA GLU A 599 25.52 10.51 -3.05
C GLU A 599 24.75 11.09 -4.23
N LEU A 600 24.27 10.20 -5.09
CA LEU A 600 23.39 10.51 -6.20
C LEU A 600 22.13 9.66 -6.04
N ILE A 601 21.01 10.33 -5.81
CA ILE A 601 19.69 9.72 -5.76
C ILE A 601 18.97 10.05 -7.07
N LYS A 602 18.15 9.10 -7.53
CA LYS A 602 17.24 9.29 -8.66
C LYS A 602 15.79 9.17 -8.16
N GLU A 603 15.03 10.23 -8.36
CA GLU A 603 13.57 10.26 -8.27
C GLU A 603 12.94 10.18 -9.67
N GLY A 604 11.70 9.70 -9.73
CA GLY A 604 10.98 9.56 -10.99
C GLY A 604 11.47 8.36 -11.83
N TYR A 605 11.01 8.30 -13.07
CA TYR A 605 11.05 7.05 -13.85
C TYR A 605 11.33 7.31 -15.33
N CYS A 606 11.94 6.34 -16.00
CA CYS A 606 12.26 6.39 -17.42
C CYS A 606 11.44 5.34 -18.20
N PRO A 607 10.82 5.70 -19.34
CA PRO A 607 10.69 7.05 -19.88
C PRO A 607 9.80 7.95 -19.01
N GLY A 608 10.10 9.25 -18.97
CA GLY A 608 9.30 10.21 -18.21
C GLY A 608 10.14 11.22 -17.43
N ASP A 609 9.49 11.85 -16.44
CA ASP A 609 10.16 12.77 -15.53
C ASP A 609 11.11 12.01 -14.59
N VAL A 610 12.39 12.32 -14.70
CA VAL A 610 13.44 11.86 -13.78
C VAL A 610 14.05 13.10 -13.14
N THR A 611 14.25 13.05 -11.83
CA THR A 611 14.99 14.06 -11.08
C THR A 611 16.20 13.42 -10.42
N PHE A 612 17.39 13.95 -10.67
CA PHE A 612 18.60 13.53 -9.97
C PHE A 612 18.92 14.49 -8.85
N HIS A 613 19.09 13.95 -7.66
CA HIS A 613 19.53 14.67 -6.48
C HIS A 613 20.95 14.26 -6.13
N GLY A 614 21.90 15.17 -6.30
CA GLY A 614 23.25 14.97 -5.78
C GLY A 614 23.36 15.65 -4.43
N MET A 615 23.86 14.96 -3.40
CA MET A 615 23.96 15.51 -2.03
C MET A 615 25.33 15.22 -1.46
N GLY A 616 25.77 16.00 -0.47
CA GLY A 616 27.10 15.85 0.12
C GLY A 616 28.24 16.25 -0.83
N GLY A 617 27.93 16.99 -1.89
CA GLY A 617 28.92 17.54 -2.82
C GLY A 617 29.61 18.76 -2.23
N THR A 618 30.72 19.19 -2.86
CA THR A 618 31.39 20.43 -2.47
C THR A 618 30.47 21.63 -2.72
N PRO A 619 30.20 22.50 -1.72
CA PRO A 619 29.35 23.68 -1.88
C PRO A 619 29.79 24.56 -3.05
N ASN A 620 28.84 24.94 -3.91
CA ASN A 620 29.07 25.70 -5.15
C ASN A 620 30.04 25.01 -6.15
N GLY A 621 30.34 23.73 -5.94
CA GLY A 621 31.26 22.94 -6.75
C GLY A 621 30.58 22.26 -7.95
N PRO A 622 31.33 21.90 -9.00
CA PRO A 622 30.77 21.16 -10.13
C PRO A 622 30.57 19.67 -9.80
N ILE A 623 29.41 19.15 -10.15
CA ILE A 623 29.09 17.72 -10.09
C ILE A 623 28.88 17.20 -11.51
N ALA A 624 29.66 16.21 -11.90
CA ALA A 624 29.57 15.54 -13.19
C ALA A 624 28.71 14.27 -13.09
N LEU A 625 27.72 14.14 -13.95
CA LEU A 625 26.96 12.91 -14.14
C LEU A 625 27.52 12.17 -15.36
N VAL A 626 28.08 10.99 -15.11
CA VAL A 626 28.62 10.10 -16.14
C VAL A 626 27.75 8.86 -16.27
N TYR A 627 27.65 8.28 -17.46
CA TYR A 627 26.77 7.14 -17.71
C TYR A 627 27.38 6.08 -18.62
N SER A 628 26.87 4.85 -18.54
CA SER A 628 27.20 3.74 -19.44
C SER A 628 26.07 2.72 -19.52
N GLN A 629 26.06 1.92 -20.60
CA GLN A 629 25.16 0.78 -20.76
C GLN A 629 25.45 -0.37 -19.79
N ASN A 630 26.71 -0.51 -19.35
CA ASN A 630 27.10 -1.60 -18.47
C ASN A 630 27.94 -1.09 -17.30
N THR A 631 27.74 -1.69 -16.13
CA THR A 631 28.65 -1.56 -14.99
C THR A 631 30.03 -2.12 -15.32
N GLY A 632 31.04 -1.71 -14.57
CA GLY A 632 32.42 -2.13 -14.81
C GLY A 632 33.42 -1.36 -13.96
N SER A 633 34.64 -1.21 -14.47
CA SER A 633 35.68 -0.46 -13.80
C SER A 633 36.41 0.42 -14.82
N PHE A 634 36.44 1.72 -14.58
CA PHE A 634 37.12 2.68 -15.45
C PHE A 634 37.92 3.69 -14.65
N THR A 635 39.25 3.71 -14.81
CA THR A 635 40.12 4.70 -14.19
C THR A 635 40.18 5.98 -15.03
N VAL A 636 39.88 7.12 -14.41
CA VAL A 636 39.89 8.44 -15.05
C VAL A 636 41.33 8.83 -15.45
N GLY A 637 41.53 9.09 -16.74
CA GLY A 637 42.84 9.40 -17.32
C GLY A 637 43.36 10.81 -16.98
N SER A 638 44.66 11.01 -17.23
CA SER A 638 45.47 12.16 -16.78
C SER A 638 45.07 13.56 -17.24
N ASN A 639 44.10 13.67 -18.16
CA ASN A 639 43.65 14.96 -18.70
C ASN A 639 42.36 15.46 -18.02
N ASN A 640 41.93 14.83 -16.93
CA ASN A 640 40.70 15.19 -16.22
C ASN A 640 41.00 15.64 -14.78
N PRO A 641 40.16 16.51 -14.19
CA PRO A 641 40.36 17.05 -12.84
C PRO A 641 40.51 15.97 -11.77
N CYS A 642 39.73 14.89 -11.87
CA CYS A 642 39.78 13.74 -10.97
C CYS A 642 40.58 12.58 -11.53
N THR A 643 41.81 12.84 -11.97
CA THR A 643 42.71 11.79 -12.47
C THR A 643 42.94 10.72 -11.40
N GLY A 644 42.85 9.45 -11.80
CA GLY A 644 43.21 8.31 -10.95
C GLY A 644 42.08 7.71 -10.13
N ILE A 645 40.90 8.35 -10.04
CA ILE A 645 39.72 7.70 -9.47
C ILE A 645 39.21 6.59 -10.39
N THR A 646 38.57 5.58 -9.82
CA THR A 646 37.96 4.47 -10.57
C THR A 646 36.45 4.52 -10.45
N LEU A 647 35.78 4.68 -11.59
CA LEU A 647 34.33 4.66 -11.73
C LEU A 647 33.81 3.23 -11.86
N GLY A 648 32.59 2.98 -11.38
CA GLY A 648 31.89 1.69 -11.45
C GLY A 648 31.26 1.38 -12.81
N LEU A 649 31.67 2.09 -13.86
CA LEU A 649 31.10 2.04 -15.19
C LEU A 649 32.11 1.53 -16.21
N SER A 650 31.64 0.79 -17.21
CA SER A 650 32.46 0.42 -18.37
C SER A 650 32.47 1.56 -19.40
N MET A 651 33.64 2.11 -19.73
CA MET A 651 33.79 3.19 -20.73
C MET A 651 32.75 4.33 -20.57
N PRO A 652 32.71 5.01 -19.41
CA PRO A 652 31.70 6.02 -19.12
C PRO A 652 31.76 7.21 -20.08
N THR A 653 30.59 7.75 -20.39
CA THR A 653 30.41 8.99 -21.15
C THR A 653 29.95 10.10 -20.21
N LEU A 654 30.50 11.31 -20.35
CA LEU A 654 30.01 12.49 -19.63
C LEU A 654 28.64 12.90 -20.19
N GLY A 655 27.61 12.90 -19.34
CA GLY A 655 26.25 13.30 -19.72
C GLY A 655 25.96 14.74 -19.38
N HIS A 656 26.19 15.13 -18.13
CA HIS A 656 25.86 16.47 -17.64
C HIS A 656 26.88 16.95 -16.61
N VAL A 657 27.01 18.27 -16.44
CA VAL A 657 27.73 18.87 -15.33
C VAL A 657 26.84 19.93 -14.71
N ALA A 658 26.40 19.70 -13.48
CA ALA A 658 25.65 20.65 -12.69
C ALA A 658 26.59 21.38 -11.72
N THR A 659 26.07 22.44 -11.11
CA THR A 659 26.75 23.13 -10.00
C THR A 659 25.93 22.88 -8.75
N ALA A 660 26.57 22.39 -7.69
CA ALA A 660 25.95 22.25 -6.39
C ALA A 660 25.59 23.65 -5.83
N ASP A 661 24.60 23.72 -4.96
CA ASP A 661 24.23 24.93 -4.25
C ASP A 661 25.16 25.20 -3.05
N ALA A 662 24.78 26.17 -2.21
CA ALA A 662 25.56 26.54 -1.02
C ALA A 662 25.62 25.44 0.06
N LEU A 663 24.77 24.41 -0.04
CA LEU A 663 24.71 23.28 0.87
C LEU A 663 25.38 22.03 0.28
N GLY A 664 25.90 22.13 -0.96
CA GLY A 664 26.51 20.98 -1.62
C GLY A 664 25.49 20.04 -2.26
N ALA A 665 24.24 20.49 -2.41
CA ALA A 665 23.17 19.76 -3.06
C ALA A 665 23.00 20.17 -4.53
N MET A 666 22.51 19.29 -5.37
CA MET A 666 22.09 19.59 -6.74
C MET A 666 20.79 18.89 -7.06
N THR A 667 19.94 19.54 -7.85
CA THR A 667 18.75 18.93 -8.43
C THR A 667 18.78 19.11 -9.94
N LEU A 668 18.66 18.02 -10.68
CA LEU A 668 18.58 18.03 -12.15
C LEU A 668 17.30 17.32 -12.59
N HIS A 669 16.35 18.09 -13.11
CA HIS A 669 15.17 17.55 -13.78
C HIS A 669 15.51 17.19 -15.22
N TYR A 670 15.11 15.98 -15.63
CA TYR A 670 15.38 15.44 -16.95
C TYR A 670 14.20 14.61 -17.45
N GLN A 671 13.70 14.97 -18.63
CA GLN A 671 12.70 14.18 -19.35
C GLN A 671 13.40 13.04 -20.08
N ALA A 672 13.41 11.86 -19.46
CA ALA A 672 14.11 10.69 -19.93
C ALA A 672 13.37 10.01 -21.10
N PRO A 673 13.99 9.86 -22.28
CA PRO A 673 13.41 9.10 -23.38
C PRO A 673 13.60 7.59 -23.18
N ALA A 674 12.69 6.79 -23.74
CA ALA A 674 12.64 5.34 -23.52
C ALA A 674 13.93 4.60 -23.88
N ASN A 675 14.72 5.12 -24.84
CA ASN A 675 15.98 4.51 -25.27
C ASN A 675 17.14 4.68 -24.27
N LEU A 676 16.92 5.41 -23.17
CA LEU A 676 17.88 5.52 -22.07
C LEU A 676 17.49 4.68 -20.85
N ALA A 677 16.35 3.98 -20.87
CA ALA A 677 15.97 3.08 -19.79
C ALA A 677 17.04 1.99 -19.60
N GLY A 678 17.40 1.71 -18.34
CA GLY A 678 18.36 0.68 -17.97
C GLY A 678 19.83 1.11 -18.00
N ILE A 679 20.17 2.33 -18.42
CA ILE A 679 21.56 2.81 -18.35
C ILE A 679 21.99 3.07 -16.90
N TRP A 680 23.26 2.85 -16.62
CA TRP A 680 23.87 3.13 -15.33
C TRP A 680 24.49 4.52 -15.31
N ILE A 681 24.24 5.26 -14.24
CA ILE A 681 24.72 6.62 -14.02
C ILE A 681 25.51 6.67 -12.72
N GLN A 682 26.58 7.45 -12.70
CA GLN A 682 27.36 7.76 -11.51
C GLN A 682 27.63 9.26 -11.44
N GLY A 683 27.48 9.82 -10.24
CA GLY A 683 27.89 11.18 -9.93
C GLY A 683 29.38 11.24 -9.58
N VAL A 684 30.01 12.36 -9.89
CA VAL A 684 31.37 12.70 -9.47
C VAL A 684 31.38 14.16 -9.02
N ASP A 685 31.66 14.41 -7.74
CA ASP A 685 32.03 15.75 -7.29
C ASP A 685 33.42 16.06 -7.82
N VAL A 686 33.51 17.00 -8.76
CA VAL A 686 34.74 17.30 -9.48
C VAL A 686 35.75 18.05 -8.60
N SER A 687 35.30 18.66 -7.49
CA SER A 687 36.17 19.40 -6.57
C SER A 687 36.88 18.47 -5.59
N SER A 688 36.13 17.53 -5.00
CA SER A 688 36.64 16.58 -4.01
C SER A 688 37.10 15.25 -4.61
N CYS A 689 36.65 14.96 -5.83
CA CYS A 689 36.78 13.67 -6.51
C CYS A 689 36.09 12.51 -5.79
N ALA A 690 35.12 12.81 -4.91
CA ALA A 690 34.18 11.83 -4.40
C ALA A 690 33.26 11.32 -5.53
N ILE A 691 32.87 10.06 -5.44
CA ILE A 691 31.97 9.40 -6.40
C ILE A 691 30.76 8.87 -5.65
N SER A 692 29.59 8.94 -6.28
CA SER A 692 28.37 8.36 -5.72
C SER A 692 28.31 6.85 -5.93
N SER A 693 27.33 6.23 -5.30
CA SER A 693 26.77 4.95 -5.76
C SER A 693 26.24 5.01 -7.21
N LEU A 694 26.01 3.84 -7.82
CA LEU A 694 25.44 3.73 -9.16
C LEU A 694 23.92 3.80 -9.09
N VAL A 695 23.31 4.61 -9.95
CA VAL A 695 21.85 4.65 -10.13
C VAL A 695 21.50 4.20 -11.54
N GLN A 696 20.35 3.52 -11.68
CA GLN A 696 19.85 3.06 -12.98
C GLN A 696 18.70 3.94 -13.45
N LEU A 697 18.76 4.38 -14.71
CA LEU A 697 17.73 5.23 -15.32
C LEU A 697 16.46 4.45 -15.65
#